data_AF-A0AB39YV91-F1
#
_entry.id   AF-A0AB39YV91-F1
#
_cell.length_a   1.000
_cell.length_b   1.000
_cell.length_c   1.000
_cell.angle_alpha   90.00
_cell.angle_beta   90.00
_cell.angle_gamma   90.00
#
_symmetry.space_group_name_H-M   'P 1'
#
loop_
_entity.id
_entity.type
_entity.pdbx_description
1 polymer ?
#
loop_
_entity_poly.entity_id
_entity_poly.type
_entity_poly.pdbx_seq_one_letter_code
_entity_poly.pdbx_strand_id
1 'polypeptide(L)'
;MVDQPGVGIYPEYWEADVVLRDGGTAHLRPIRPEDADALQAFHAGQSQASIYMRFFSFKPRLSGKEVRRFTEVDHINRVAFVITIGGEIMGIGRYDRLDDPDEAEVAFNISDAHQGRGIGSILLEHLAVAARENGIRRFTAEVLPDNRKMLMVFADAGYDLTRQFDDGVVSVEFNIDPTEKSRAVMESREHRAEARSVRDLLSPSSVAVIGASRKWGTIGYQLLEHIIEGGFKGPVYAVNPEAFELAGMVSFGKLSEIPGPVQLAIIAVPYEEVPKVVDDCAAAGVKGIVVATAGFADDGERGLARQHELVRRARANGMRVIGPESLGILNTHPAVSLNASMAPTMPPRGSLGLFSQSAAVGVAVYAAASRRRLGLSSFLSAGNRADVSGNDAMQYWEDDADTSAVGLYLESIGNPRKFSRLARRLSRSKPVIVAKSDVTGLSLPPGHEVRTTQAPAAAVDAMMRQAGVIRVETIEQLMDIAQIVSSQALPQGPGVAVYSNSVALGKVVSDTAGPLGLEVNRLVTDVDLDAGMSLALPALRTSLMESLADHSVHAVIAALLPARGLTVEALAGVLAECAAEAGKPVVAAFTGILDPSVHVEGMVGSAEKPVLPCFSNAGAAVAALAAIVGYAQWRDRDQGLFVEPDGCDVEGTRETLTAMLAGVTGEKLRKLDAGAAAALLAGYGIDVVPTLGFGTPDEAVQAADAVGWPVVLKTTDPALRHRLDLGGVRLDIQDAESLRLNVAQMRRALEPYGSPSLEVQAMAPVGQACTFRAIEDPLLGPVLSFGLAGDAVNLLDDWAHRVPPLSAADLHDVIRSPRASRKLFGYQGLPAVDVASLEDIAARLAKLKDDHPGIALVEFNPVLAGPSGATILGAEVWIGNAAQRTDSARRAMRS
;
A
#
# COMPACT_ATOMS: atom_id res chain seq x y z
N MET A 1 14.04 -9.62 -36.64
CA MET A 1 14.89 -8.46 -36.93
C MET A 1 14.23 -7.29 -36.23
N VAL A 2 14.64 -7.04 -34.99
CA VAL A 2 14.05 -5.99 -34.14
C VAL A 2 15.03 -4.83 -34.22
N ASP A 3 14.56 -3.71 -34.76
CA ASP A 3 15.31 -2.48 -34.89
C ASP A 3 15.81 -2.00 -33.52
N GLN A 4 17.01 -1.42 -33.51
CA GLN A 4 17.47 -0.55 -32.43
C GLN A 4 16.40 0.53 -32.18
N PRO A 5 16.16 0.97 -30.93
CA PRO A 5 15.23 2.08 -30.68
C PRO A 5 15.71 3.30 -31.47
N GLY A 6 14.90 3.71 -32.45
CA GLY A 6 15.20 4.85 -33.30
C GLY A 6 15.31 6.13 -32.50
N VAL A 7 16.32 6.94 -32.83
CA VAL A 7 16.46 8.32 -32.37
C VAL A 7 15.15 9.08 -32.66
N GLY A 8 14.47 9.61 -31.63
CA GLY A 8 13.29 10.48 -31.79
C GLY A 8 11.90 9.85 -31.62
N ILE A 9 11.76 8.68 -30.96
CA ILE A 9 10.43 8.12 -30.63
C ILE A 9 9.87 8.79 -29.36
N TYR A 10 8.61 9.22 -29.40
CA TYR A 10 7.93 9.87 -28.28
C TYR A 10 7.78 8.91 -27.07
N PRO A 11 8.28 9.27 -25.87
CA PRO A 11 8.26 8.40 -24.71
C PRO A 11 6.92 8.50 -23.97
N GLU A 12 5.88 7.81 -24.46
CA GLU A 12 4.53 7.79 -23.85
C GLU A 12 4.55 7.40 -22.37
N TYR A 13 5.46 6.50 -21.98
CA TYR A 13 5.61 6.05 -20.61
C TYR A 13 6.13 7.13 -19.64
N TRP A 14 6.51 8.32 -20.12
CA TRP A 14 6.81 9.50 -19.30
C TRP A 14 5.59 10.37 -19.01
N GLU A 15 4.45 10.14 -19.66
CA GLU A 15 3.22 10.85 -19.35
C GLU A 15 2.70 10.47 -17.95
N ALA A 16 2.13 11.44 -17.25
CA ALA A 16 1.56 11.24 -15.92
C ALA A 16 0.52 12.31 -15.60
N ASP A 17 -0.59 11.91 -15.00
CA ASP A 17 -1.44 12.88 -14.30
C ASP A 17 -0.90 13.14 -12.89
N VAL A 18 -0.94 14.38 -12.43
CA VAL A 18 -0.37 14.80 -11.14
C VAL A 18 -1.38 15.60 -10.32
N VAL A 19 -1.36 15.42 -9.00
CA VAL A 19 -2.09 16.30 -8.07
C VAL A 19 -1.21 17.48 -7.70
N LEU A 20 -1.71 18.69 -7.91
CA LEU A 20 -1.05 19.95 -7.58
C LEU A 20 -1.20 20.30 -6.10
N ARG A 21 -0.40 21.26 -5.61
CA ARG A 21 -0.41 21.70 -4.20
C ARG A 21 -1.77 22.24 -3.74
N ASP A 22 -2.61 22.65 -4.68
CA ASP A 22 -3.96 23.13 -4.39
C ASP A 22 -5.05 22.05 -4.39
N GLY A 23 -4.68 20.79 -4.61
CA GLY A 23 -5.59 19.65 -4.65
C GLY A 23 -6.20 19.39 -6.02
N GLY A 24 -6.04 20.31 -6.99
CA GLY A 24 -6.45 20.10 -8.37
C GLY A 24 -5.48 19.19 -9.12
N THR A 25 -5.88 18.74 -10.31
CA THR A 25 -5.05 17.86 -11.15
C THR A 25 -4.42 18.62 -12.32
N ALA A 26 -3.40 18.03 -12.93
CA ALA A 26 -2.86 18.49 -14.21
C ALA A 26 -2.24 17.30 -14.95
N HIS A 27 -2.07 17.44 -16.25
CA HIS A 27 -1.47 16.42 -17.10
C HIS A 27 -0.02 16.80 -17.43
N LEU A 28 0.93 15.93 -17.11
CA LEU A 28 2.35 16.05 -17.45
C LEU A 28 2.66 15.15 -18.64
N ARG A 29 3.35 15.69 -19.65
CA ARG A 29 3.82 14.90 -20.80
C ARG A 29 5.06 15.50 -21.45
N PRO A 30 5.85 14.71 -22.19
CA PRO A 30 6.89 15.27 -23.06
C PRO A 30 6.30 16.31 -24.03
N ILE A 31 7.07 17.36 -24.31
CA ILE A 31 6.69 18.35 -25.31
C ILE A 31 6.70 17.72 -26.71
N ARG A 32 5.82 18.20 -27.59
CA ARG A 32 5.73 17.76 -28.98
C ARG A 32 5.92 18.94 -29.95
N PRO A 33 6.34 18.70 -31.20
CA PRO A 33 6.45 19.76 -32.21
C PRO A 33 5.15 20.55 -32.39
N GLU A 34 3.98 19.90 -32.24
CA GLU A 34 2.66 20.51 -32.36
C GLU A 34 2.34 21.52 -31.25
N ASP A 35 3.11 21.54 -30.16
CA ASP A 35 2.95 22.50 -29.06
C ASP A 35 3.48 23.90 -29.40
N ALA A 36 4.00 24.13 -30.61
CA ALA A 36 4.62 25.39 -31.02
C ALA A 36 3.73 26.62 -30.75
N ASP A 37 2.45 26.55 -31.13
CA ASP A 37 1.50 27.65 -30.94
C ASP A 37 1.13 27.82 -29.46
N ALA A 38 0.93 26.72 -28.74
CA ALA A 38 0.64 26.74 -27.31
C ALA A 38 1.81 27.30 -26.48
N LEU A 39 3.05 26.94 -26.85
CA LEU A 39 4.28 27.47 -26.26
C LEU A 39 4.41 28.97 -26.52
N GLN A 40 4.11 29.41 -27.74
CA GLN A 40 4.16 30.82 -28.11
C GLN A 40 3.11 31.65 -27.37
N ALA A 41 1.89 31.11 -27.20
CA ALA A 41 0.82 31.72 -26.42
C ALA A 41 1.18 31.78 -24.92
N PHE A 42 1.68 30.68 -24.37
CA PHE A 42 2.19 30.59 -22.99
C PHE A 42 3.26 31.66 -22.73
N HIS A 43 4.27 31.76 -23.59
CA HIS A 43 5.36 32.72 -23.45
C HIS A 43 4.87 34.17 -23.53
N ALA A 44 4.00 34.48 -24.50
CA ALA A 44 3.46 35.82 -24.69
C ALA A 44 2.54 36.27 -23.55
N GLY A 45 1.94 35.32 -22.82
CA GLY A 45 1.10 35.59 -21.65
C GLY A 45 1.86 35.90 -20.35
N GLN A 46 3.19 35.77 -20.33
CA GLN A 46 3.98 35.99 -19.11
C GLN A 46 4.33 37.48 -18.89
N SER A 47 4.51 37.87 -17.63
CA SER A 47 5.01 39.21 -17.30
C SER A 47 6.44 39.43 -17.81
N GLN A 48 6.78 40.71 -18.05
CA GLN A 48 8.14 41.08 -18.47
C GLN A 48 9.20 40.62 -17.46
N ALA A 49 8.87 40.65 -16.17
CA ALA A 49 9.73 40.18 -15.10
C ALA A 49 10.01 38.68 -15.21
N SER A 50 8.98 37.85 -15.40
CA SER A 50 9.14 36.39 -15.54
C SER A 50 9.94 36.01 -16.80
N ILE A 51 9.71 36.71 -17.91
CA ILE A 51 10.50 36.53 -19.15
C ILE A 51 11.97 36.89 -18.91
N TYR A 52 12.23 38.04 -18.28
CA TYR A 52 13.60 38.50 -18.00
C TYR A 52 14.33 37.53 -17.06
N MET A 53 13.65 37.06 -16.01
CA MET A 53 14.20 36.09 -15.05
C MET A 53 14.59 34.74 -15.70
N ARG A 54 13.94 34.36 -16.79
CA ARG A 54 14.19 33.10 -17.50
C ARG A 54 15.24 33.21 -18.61
N PHE A 55 15.22 34.31 -19.36
CA PHE A 55 16.01 34.46 -20.59
C PHE A 55 17.13 35.50 -20.48
N PHE A 56 17.31 36.10 -19.29
CA PHE A 56 18.25 37.19 -18.99
C PHE A 56 18.12 38.38 -19.95
N SER A 57 17.00 38.47 -20.66
CA SER A 57 16.73 39.44 -21.72
C SER A 57 15.23 39.59 -21.90
N PHE A 58 14.80 40.80 -22.28
CA PHE A 58 13.41 41.03 -22.61
C PHE A 58 13.11 40.51 -24.02
N LYS A 59 12.30 39.45 -24.09
CA LYS A 59 11.86 38.83 -25.33
C LYS A 59 10.34 38.69 -25.32
N PRO A 60 9.57 39.63 -25.91
CA PRO A 60 8.10 39.56 -25.86
C PRO A 60 7.53 38.38 -26.65
N ARG A 61 8.28 37.85 -27.62
CA ARG A 61 7.96 36.62 -28.36
C ARG A 61 9.24 35.81 -28.59
N LEU A 62 9.09 34.49 -28.68
CA LEU A 62 10.14 33.60 -29.13
C LEU A 62 10.27 33.71 -30.66
N SER A 63 11.49 33.62 -31.17
CA SER A 63 11.72 33.50 -32.62
C SER A 63 11.29 32.13 -33.12
N GLY A 64 10.96 32.00 -34.41
CA GLY A 64 10.61 30.70 -35.01
C GLY A 64 11.74 29.65 -34.96
N LYS A 65 12.99 30.07 -34.69
CA LYS A 65 14.12 29.17 -34.41
C LYS A 65 14.11 28.68 -32.96
N GLU A 66 13.79 29.56 -32.01
CA GLU A 66 13.66 29.20 -30.59
C GLU A 66 12.45 28.30 -30.35
N VAL A 67 11.29 28.59 -30.97
CA VAL A 67 10.10 27.74 -30.85
C VAL A 67 10.42 26.32 -31.32
N ARG A 68 10.97 26.15 -32.53
CA ARG A 68 11.41 24.85 -33.05
C ARG A 68 12.44 24.17 -32.15
N ARG A 69 13.46 24.92 -31.70
CA ARG A 69 14.44 24.36 -30.75
C ARG A 69 13.76 23.84 -29.48
N PHE A 70 12.75 24.51 -28.97
CA PHE A 70 12.13 24.14 -27.69
C PHE A 70 11.07 23.05 -27.81
N THR A 71 10.47 22.84 -28.99
CA THR A 71 9.46 21.79 -29.22
C THR A 71 10.00 20.55 -29.93
N GLU A 72 11.07 20.66 -30.72
CA GLU A 72 11.75 19.53 -31.39
C GLU A 72 12.95 19.07 -30.54
N VAL A 73 12.76 17.99 -29.79
CA VAL A 73 13.74 17.39 -28.86
C VAL A 73 13.96 15.91 -29.18
N ASP A 74 15.13 15.36 -28.83
CA ASP A 74 15.51 13.97 -29.16
C ASP A 74 15.13 12.94 -28.08
N HIS A 75 14.61 13.42 -26.94
CA HIS A 75 14.26 12.64 -25.75
C HIS A 75 15.43 11.91 -25.07
N ILE A 76 16.68 12.23 -25.43
CA ILE A 76 17.89 11.62 -24.88
C ILE A 76 18.80 12.70 -24.30
N ASN A 77 19.35 13.55 -25.16
CA ASN A 77 20.22 14.65 -24.79
C ASN A 77 19.43 15.93 -24.50
N ARG A 78 18.27 16.05 -25.12
CA ARG A 78 17.37 17.18 -24.96
C ARG A 78 16.01 16.63 -24.59
N VAL A 79 15.53 16.98 -23.40
CA VAL A 79 14.22 16.57 -22.90
C VAL A 79 13.48 17.79 -22.42
N ALA A 80 12.20 17.90 -22.75
CA ALA A 80 11.32 18.92 -22.22
C ALA A 80 9.96 18.31 -21.88
N PHE A 81 9.44 18.68 -20.71
CA PHE A 81 8.12 18.34 -20.21
C PHE A 81 7.25 19.59 -20.14
N VAL A 82 5.96 19.40 -20.45
CA VAL A 82 4.91 20.40 -20.23
C VAL A 82 3.92 19.87 -19.21
N ILE A 83 3.42 20.75 -18.35
CA ILE A 83 2.24 20.49 -17.52
C ILE A 83 1.08 21.30 -18.08
N THR A 84 -0.04 20.64 -18.39
CA THR A 84 -1.22 21.26 -19.00
C THR A 84 -2.49 21.11 -18.16
N ILE A 85 -3.39 22.08 -18.29
CA ILE A 85 -4.77 22.06 -17.77
C ILE A 85 -5.67 22.62 -18.87
N GLY A 86 -6.72 21.91 -19.27
CA GLY A 86 -7.61 22.30 -20.37
C GLY A 86 -6.89 22.41 -21.71
N GLY A 87 -5.75 21.73 -21.88
CA GLY A 87 -4.88 21.86 -23.06
C GLY A 87 -3.95 23.08 -23.04
N GLU A 88 -4.09 24.00 -22.08
CA GLU A 88 -3.21 25.14 -21.92
C GLU A 88 -1.94 24.76 -21.16
N ILE A 89 -0.77 25.31 -21.55
CA ILE A 89 0.50 25.06 -20.86
C ILE A 89 0.58 25.92 -19.60
N MET A 90 0.72 25.26 -18.44
CA MET A 90 0.85 25.90 -17.14
C MET A 90 2.33 26.06 -16.72
N GLY A 91 3.20 25.20 -17.24
CA GLY A 91 4.63 25.27 -16.99
C GLY A 91 5.42 24.31 -17.87
N ILE A 92 6.69 24.63 -18.05
CA ILE A 92 7.64 23.91 -18.89
C ILE A 92 8.92 23.71 -18.10
N GLY A 93 9.43 22.48 -18.10
CA GLY A 93 10.74 22.13 -17.57
C GLY A 93 11.54 21.39 -18.62
N ARG A 94 12.83 21.65 -18.73
CA ARG A 94 13.69 20.97 -19.70
C ARG A 94 15.10 20.77 -19.18
N TYR A 95 15.81 19.82 -19.78
CA TYR A 95 17.26 19.75 -19.69
C TYR A 95 17.90 19.63 -21.07
N ASP A 96 19.13 20.13 -21.20
CA ASP A 96 20.03 19.93 -22.34
C ASP A 96 21.36 19.34 -21.81
N ARG A 97 21.79 18.17 -22.30
CA ARG A 97 23.04 17.50 -21.90
C ARG A 97 24.24 18.36 -22.29
N LEU A 98 25.23 18.44 -21.39
CA LEU A 98 26.47 19.20 -21.60
C LEU A 98 27.56 18.32 -22.21
N ASP A 99 28.77 18.86 -22.35
CA ASP A 99 29.93 18.13 -22.88
C ASP A 99 30.32 16.93 -21.98
N ASP A 100 30.09 17.05 -20.67
CA ASP A 100 30.15 15.92 -19.75
C ASP A 100 28.90 15.04 -19.95
N PRO A 101 29.05 13.75 -20.33
CA PRO A 101 27.92 12.88 -20.59
C PRO A 101 27.04 12.64 -19.36
N ASP A 102 27.56 12.84 -18.14
CA ASP A 102 26.84 12.62 -16.88
C ASP A 102 26.13 13.89 -16.37
N GLU A 103 26.23 15.01 -17.10
CA GLU A 103 25.75 16.33 -16.69
C GLU A 103 24.76 16.95 -17.70
N ALA A 104 23.74 17.63 -17.18
CA ALA A 104 22.82 18.41 -18.01
C ALA A 104 22.41 19.74 -17.36
N GLU A 105 22.26 20.78 -18.18
CA GLU A 105 21.71 22.06 -17.75
C GLU A 105 20.18 21.98 -17.69
N VAL A 106 19.59 22.30 -16.54
CA VAL A 106 18.14 22.25 -16.30
C VAL A 106 17.53 23.65 -16.22
N ALA A 107 16.33 23.82 -16.79
CA ALA A 107 15.64 25.10 -16.76
C ALA A 107 14.10 25.00 -16.76
N PHE A 108 13.45 25.97 -16.13
CA PHE A 108 12.00 25.98 -15.90
C PHE A 108 11.36 27.32 -16.24
N ASN A 109 10.13 27.29 -16.74
CA ASN A 109 9.27 28.46 -16.87
C ASN A 109 7.85 28.10 -16.42
N ILE A 110 7.29 28.85 -15.47
CA ILE A 110 5.97 28.56 -14.86
C ILE A 110 5.07 29.76 -15.07
N SER A 111 3.83 29.52 -15.53
CA SER A 111 2.83 30.57 -15.75
C SER A 111 2.63 31.40 -14.49
N ASP A 112 2.65 32.72 -14.62
CA ASP A 112 2.45 33.65 -13.51
C ASP A 112 1.17 33.36 -12.72
N ALA A 113 0.08 33.01 -13.40
CA ALA A 113 -1.21 32.65 -12.80
C ALA A 113 -1.19 31.34 -12.00
N HIS A 114 -0.16 30.50 -12.20
CA HIS A 114 -0.06 29.16 -11.62
C HIS A 114 1.19 28.94 -10.76
N GLN A 115 1.95 30.00 -10.48
CA GLN A 115 3.05 29.95 -9.52
C GLN A 115 2.53 29.58 -8.11
N GLY A 116 3.36 28.86 -7.35
CA GLY A 116 2.98 28.41 -6.00
C GLY A 116 2.14 27.14 -5.94
N ARG A 117 1.69 26.59 -7.09
CA ARG A 117 0.93 25.34 -7.17
C ARG A 117 1.79 24.07 -7.15
N GLY A 118 3.11 24.18 -7.01
CA GLY A 118 4.05 23.05 -6.95
C GLY A 118 4.55 22.53 -8.30
N ILE A 119 4.15 23.17 -9.42
CA ILE A 119 4.46 22.76 -10.80
C ILE A 119 5.98 22.61 -11.04
N GLY A 120 6.79 23.57 -10.58
CA GLY A 120 8.25 23.51 -10.77
C GLY A 120 8.91 22.30 -10.09
N SER A 121 8.46 21.96 -8.88
CA SER A 121 8.94 20.78 -8.16
C SER A 121 8.57 19.48 -8.87
N ILE A 122 7.33 19.38 -9.37
CA ILE A 122 6.87 18.22 -10.14
C ILE A 122 7.71 18.05 -11.42
N LEU A 123 7.93 19.14 -12.18
CA LEU A 123 8.77 19.10 -13.37
C LEU A 123 10.20 18.65 -13.04
N LEU A 124 10.79 19.15 -11.96
CA LEU A 124 12.13 18.74 -11.53
C LEU A 124 12.18 17.25 -11.17
N GLU A 125 11.20 16.75 -10.41
CA GLU A 125 11.10 15.34 -10.02
C GLU A 125 11.02 14.42 -11.26
N HIS A 126 10.22 14.77 -12.25
CA HIS A 126 10.07 14.00 -13.50
C HIS A 126 11.29 14.13 -14.43
N LEU A 127 11.88 15.33 -14.56
CA LEU A 127 13.14 15.52 -15.31
C LEU A 127 14.29 14.72 -14.70
N ALA A 128 14.43 14.71 -13.39
CA ALA A 128 15.46 13.93 -12.71
C ALA A 128 15.34 12.43 -13.00
N VAL A 129 14.11 11.91 -13.10
CA VAL A 129 13.88 10.50 -13.46
C VAL A 129 14.26 10.23 -14.91
N ALA A 130 13.79 11.06 -15.86
CA ALA A 130 14.14 10.93 -17.27
C ALA A 130 15.65 11.07 -17.52
N ALA A 131 16.31 11.97 -16.80
CA ALA A 131 17.75 12.18 -16.87
C ALA A 131 18.53 10.94 -16.41
N ARG A 132 18.16 10.32 -15.28
CA ARG A 132 18.79 9.07 -14.81
C ARG A 132 18.59 7.92 -15.78
N GLU A 133 17.42 7.80 -16.40
CA GLU A 133 17.16 6.79 -17.45
C GLU A 133 18.08 6.99 -18.66
N ASN A 134 18.48 8.23 -18.93
CA ASN A 134 19.42 8.61 -19.99
C ASN A 134 20.89 8.66 -19.52
N GLY A 135 21.21 8.18 -18.32
CA GLY A 135 22.57 8.11 -17.78
C GLY A 135 23.12 9.40 -17.16
N ILE A 136 22.31 10.44 -17.02
CA ILE A 136 22.72 11.71 -16.38
C ILE A 136 22.61 11.56 -14.85
N ARG A 137 23.60 12.08 -14.12
CA ARG A 137 23.70 12.00 -12.64
C ARG A 137 23.71 13.38 -11.98
N ARG A 138 24.01 14.46 -12.72
CA ARG A 138 24.08 15.82 -12.19
C ARG A 138 23.26 16.80 -13.02
N PHE A 139 22.61 17.73 -12.33
CA PHE A 139 22.01 18.91 -12.95
C PHE A 139 22.75 20.17 -12.54
N THR A 140 22.92 21.06 -13.52
CA THR A 140 23.37 22.44 -13.32
C THR A 140 22.30 23.43 -13.79
N ALA A 141 22.24 24.61 -13.17
CA ALA A 141 21.31 25.66 -13.55
C ALA A 141 21.87 27.05 -13.24
N GLU A 142 21.76 27.96 -14.20
CA GLU A 142 22.06 29.39 -14.01
C GLU A 142 20.78 30.14 -13.64
N VAL A 143 20.82 30.87 -12.52
CA VAL A 143 19.67 31.60 -11.99
C VAL A 143 20.08 33.02 -11.60
N LEU A 144 19.29 34.04 -11.97
CA LEU A 144 19.54 35.39 -11.47
C LEU A 144 19.44 35.42 -9.92
N PRO A 145 20.31 36.16 -9.22
CA PRO A 145 20.29 36.25 -7.75
C PRO A 145 18.93 36.69 -7.19
N ASP A 146 18.21 37.53 -7.93
CA ASP A 146 16.89 38.04 -7.55
C ASP A 146 15.75 37.02 -7.72
N ASN A 147 15.97 35.93 -8.45
CA ASN A 147 14.96 34.87 -8.65
C ASN A 147 14.91 33.89 -7.46
N ARG A 148 14.60 34.43 -6.28
CA ARG A 148 14.51 33.67 -5.02
C ARG A 148 13.53 32.50 -5.12
N LYS A 149 12.45 32.63 -5.89
CA LYS A 149 11.46 31.58 -6.11
C LYS A 149 12.09 30.35 -6.77
N MET A 150 12.91 30.53 -7.82
CA MET A 150 13.57 29.42 -8.50
C MET A 150 14.64 28.77 -7.61
N LEU A 151 15.43 29.58 -6.90
CA LEU A 151 16.42 29.06 -5.95
C LEU A 151 15.77 28.21 -4.83
N MET A 152 14.57 28.57 -4.38
CA MET A 152 13.80 27.77 -3.41
C MET A 152 13.30 26.45 -4.00
N VAL A 153 12.93 26.38 -5.29
CA VAL A 153 12.52 25.10 -5.91
C VAL A 153 13.63 24.06 -5.81
N PHE A 154 14.87 24.47 -6.08
CA PHE A 154 16.03 23.61 -5.93
C PHE A 154 16.33 23.29 -4.46
N ALA A 155 16.39 24.31 -3.59
CA ALA A 155 16.64 24.14 -2.14
C ALA A 155 15.64 23.19 -1.48
N ASP A 156 14.36 23.33 -1.81
CA ASP A 156 13.30 22.54 -1.24
C ASP A 156 13.20 21.16 -1.90
N ALA A 157 13.89 20.87 -3.01
CA ALA A 157 13.85 19.55 -3.63
C ALA A 157 14.57 18.46 -2.81
N GLY A 158 15.31 18.86 -1.77
CA GLY A 158 15.99 17.94 -0.85
C GLY A 158 17.30 17.38 -1.40
N TYR A 159 17.79 17.90 -2.52
CA TYR A 159 19.13 17.62 -3.05
C TYR A 159 20.20 18.46 -2.32
N ASP A 160 21.43 17.96 -2.31
CA ASP A 160 22.58 18.70 -1.82
C ASP A 160 23.08 19.66 -2.89
N LEU A 161 23.00 20.95 -2.60
CA LEU A 161 23.19 22.02 -3.58
C LEU A 161 24.50 22.76 -3.34
N THR A 162 25.35 22.77 -4.36
CA THR A 162 26.49 23.67 -4.43
C THR A 162 26.05 24.95 -5.13
N ARG A 163 26.38 26.11 -4.55
CA ARG A 163 26.08 27.42 -5.12
C ARG A 163 27.37 28.16 -5.37
N GLN A 164 27.56 28.62 -6.60
CA GLN A 164 28.67 29.48 -6.97
C GLN A 164 28.12 30.76 -7.59
N PHE A 165 28.72 31.89 -7.24
CA PHE A 165 28.36 33.19 -7.81
C PHE A 165 29.42 33.52 -8.85
N ASP A 166 29.01 33.62 -10.11
CA ASP A 166 29.90 33.94 -11.22
C ASP A 166 29.17 34.84 -12.22
N ASP A 167 29.87 35.82 -12.78
CA ASP A 167 29.37 36.76 -13.81
C ASP A 167 27.94 37.33 -13.58
N GLY A 168 27.56 37.56 -12.32
CA GLY A 168 26.26 38.14 -11.95
C GLY A 168 25.09 37.16 -11.94
N VAL A 169 25.34 35.86 -12.13
CA VAL A 169 24.38 34.77 -11.98
C VAL A 169 24.78 33.85 -10.81
N VAL A 170 23.79 33.13 -10.27
CA VAL A 170 24.01 32.06 -9.30
C VAL A 170 23.97 30.75 -10.08
N SER A 171 25.12 30.09 -10.20
CA SER A 171 25.20 28.71 -10.70
C SER A 171 24.88 27.75 -9.56
N VAL A 172 23.95 26.83 -9.82
CA VAL A 172 23.48 25.83 -8.87
C VAL A 172 23.77 24.45 -9.45
N GLU A 173 24.48 23.61 -8.70
CA GLU A 173 24.80 22.23 -9.08
C GLU A 173 24.27 21.26 -8.01
N PHE A 174 23.67 20.15 -8.44
CA PHE A 174 23.22 19.09 -7.54
C PHE A 174 23.16 17.71 -8.20
N ASN A 175 23.44 16.66 -7.41
CA ASN A 175 23.26 15.27 -7.80
C ASN A 175 21.75 14.92 -7.79
N ILE A 176 21.27 14.24 -8.83
CA ILE A 176 19.85 13.88 -9.00
C ILE A 176 19.51 12.47 -8.53
N ASP A 177 20.51 11.71 -8.04
CA ASP A 177 20.29 10.43 -7.38
C ASP A 177 19.43 10.64 -6.11
N PRO A 178 18.34 9.87 -5.93
CA PRO A 178 17.45 10.07 -4.78
C PRO A 178 18.16 9.83 -3.45
N THR A 179 18.16 10.83 -2.58
CA THR A 179 18.61 10.71 -1.18
C THR A 179 17.40 10.44 -0.27
N GLU A 180 17.64 9.97 0.97
CA GLU A 180 16.55 9.85 1.95
C GLU A 180 15.82 11.18 2.15
N LYS A 181 16.56 12.28 2.19
CA LYS A 181 16.03 13.63 2.32
C LYS A 181 15.16 14.02 1.13
N SER A 182 15.62 13.79 -0.11
CA SER A 182 14.84 14.12 -1.30
C SER A 182 13.56 13.28 -1.40
N ARG A 183 13.62 11.99 -1.06
CA ARG A 183 12.46 11.09 -0.98
C ARG A 183 11.45 11.59 0.06
N ALA A 184 11.91 11.89 1.28
CA ALA A 184 11.03 12.38 2.34
C ALA A 184 10.30 13.68 1.97
N VAL A 185 10.98 14.61 1.27
CA VAL A 185 10.35 15.85 0.81
C VAL A 185 9.34 15.59 -0.30
N MET A 186 9.67 14.75 -1.27
CA MET A 186 8.73 14.33 -2.32
C MET A 186 7.46 13.72 -1.72
N GLU A 187 7.62 12.79 -0.78
CA GLU A 187 6.50 12.14 -0.09
C GLU A 187 5.66 13.13 0.71
N SER A 188 6.27 14.07 1.43
CA SER A 188 5.54 15.12 2.17
C SER A 188 4.75 16.06 1.25
N ARG A 189 5.23 16.29 0.02
CA ARG A 189 4.52 17.09 -0.99
C ARG A 189 3.38 16.33 -1.64
N GLU A 190 3.58 15.04 -1.89
CA GLU A 190 2.53 14.12 -2.36
C GLU A 190 1.39 14.07 -1.33
N HIS A 191 1.73 13.83 -0.06
CA HIS A 191 0.80 13.80 1.06
C HIS A 191 -0.09 15.04 1.13
N ARG A 192 0.51 16.23 1.24
CA ARG A 192 -0.24 17.48 1.38
C ARG A 192 -1.16 17.77 0.19
N ALA A 193 -0.74 17.39 -1.01
CA ALA A 193 -1.53 17.61 -2.22
C ALA A 193 -2.73 16.65 -2.30
N GLU A 194 -2.51 15.35 -2.08
CA GLU A 194 -3.56 14.33 -2.13
C GLU A 194 -4.54 14.47 -0.97
N ALA A 195 -4.05 14.71 0.25
CA ALA A 195 -4.90 14.97 1.43
C ALA A 195 -5.80 16.20 1.21
N ARG A 196 -5.26 17.29 0.62
CA ARG A 196 -6.05 18.46 0.25
C ARG A 196 -7.06 18.15 -0.85
N SER A 197 -6.67 17.36 -1.83
CA SER A 197 -7.54 16.94 -2.94
C SER A 197 -8.79 16.22 -2.43
N VAL A 198 -8.62 15.26 -1.51
CA VAL A 198 -9.75 14.55 -0.89
C VAL A 198 -10.55 15.45 0.07
N ARG A 199 -9.89 16.35 0.80
CA ARG A 199 -10.57 17.34 1.65
C ARG A 199 -11.52 18.24 0.85
N ASP A 200 -11.10 18.70 -0.33
CA ASP A 200 -11.92 19.53 -1.22
C ASP A 200 -13.16 18.78 -1.74
N LEU A 201 -13.16 17.44 -1.74
CA LEU A 201 -14.30 16.59 -2.08
C LEU A 201 -15.22 16.35 -0.87
N LEU A 202 -14.66 16.09 0.32
CA LEU A 202 -15.40 15.77 1.54
C LEU A 202 -15.91 17.01 2.31
N SER A 203 -15.35 18.19 2.06
CA SER A 203 -15.75 19.45 2.69
C SER A 203 -15.89 20.57 1.67
N PRO A 204 -16.74 20.40 0.64
CA PRO A 204 -16.93 21.40 -0.39
C PRO A 204 -17.66 22.63 0.19
N SER A 205 -17.36 23.81 -0.36
CA SER A 205 -18.07 25.04 -0.02
C SER A 205 -19.44 25.14 -0.70
N SER A 206 -19.67 24.41 -1.79
CA SER A 206 -20.91 24.41 -2.56
C SER A 206 -21.07 23.12 -3.36
N VAL A 207 -22.31 22.68 -3.58
CA VAL A 207 -22.64 21.44 -4.29
C VAL A 207 -23.68 21.69 -5.36
N ALA A 208 -23.49 21.11 -6.55
CA ALA A 208 -24.52 21.02 -7.59
C ALA A 208 -24.92 19.57 -7.83
N VAL A 209 -26.22 19.29 -7.93
CA VAL A 209 -26.77 17.96 -8.24
C VAL A 209 -27.35 17.97 -9.65
N ILE A 210 -26.71 17.24 -10.56
CA ILE A 210 -27.01 17.19 -12.00
C ILE A 210 -27.73 15.88 -12.30
N GLY A 211 -28.94 15.99 -12.87
CA GLY A 211 -29.84 14.84 -13.07
C GLY A 211 -30.88 14.66 -11.96
N ALA A 212 -31.01 15.62 -11.04
CA ALA A 212 -32.15 15.68 -10.13
C ALA A 212 -33.44 15.82 -10.94
N SER A 213 -34.46 15.00 -10.71
CA SER A 213 -35.70 15.00 -11.50
C SER A 213 -36.94 15.15 -10.63
N ARG A 214 -38.09 15.53 -11.23
CA ARG A 214 -39.38 15.56 -10.51
C ARG A 214 -39.92 14.16 -10.21
N LYS A 215 -39.40 13.13 -10.86
CA LYS A 215 -39.85 11.75 -10.66
C LYS A 215 -39.29 11.26 -9.33
N TRP A 216 -40.19 11.09 -8.37
CA TRP A 216 -39.89 10.49 -7.08
C TRP A 216 -39.23 9.12 -7.27
N GLY A 217 -38.21 8.82 -6.45
CA GLY A 217 -37.44 7.57 -6.52
C GLY A 217 -36.29 7.55 -7.56
N THR A 218 -36.02 8.65 -8.27
CA THR A 218 -34.81 8.76 -9.10
C THR A 218 -33.57 9.03 -8.24
N ILE A 219 -32.41 8.48 -8.64
CA ILE A 219 -31.14 8.62 -7.91
C ILE A 219 -30.78 10.09 -7.66
N GLY A 220 -30.87 10.94 -8.71
CA GLY A 220 -30.56 12.36 -8.58
C GLY A 220 -31.50 13.11 -7.63
N TYR A 221 -32.78 12.71 -7.54
CA TYR A 221 -33.72 13.29 -6.57
C TYR A 221 -33.35 12.89 -5.14
N GLN A 222 -33.06 11.61 -4.90
CA GLN A 222 -32.68 11.12 -3.57
C GLN A 222 -31.37 11.73 -3.07
N LEU A 223 -30.36 11.87 -3.94
CA LEU A 223 -29.10 12.54 -3.59
C LEU A 223 -29.34 14.00 -3.19
N LEU A 224 -30.20 14.72 -3.90
CA LEU A 224 -30.57 16.10 -3.55
C LEU A 224 -31.27 16.16 -2.18
N GLU A 225 -32.25 15.28 -1.97
CA GLU A 225 -33.00 15.16 -0.71
C GLU A 225 -32.06 14.87 0.48
N HIS A 226 -31.17 13.89 0.34
CA HIS A 226 -30.22 13.52 1.39
C HIS A 226 -29.23 14.64 1.75
N ILE A 227 -28.79 15.47 0.78
CA ILE A 227 -27.92 16.63 1.07
C ILE A 227 -28.69 17.66 1.91
N ILE A 228 -29.96 17.91 1.56
CA ILE A 228 -30.82 18.87 2.26
C ILE A 228 -31.16 18.37 3.66
N GLU A 229 -31.62 17.13 3.80
CA GLU A 229 -31.97 16.51 5.08
C GLU A 229 -30.75 16.30 5.98
N GLY A 230 -29.59 16.02 5.38
CA GLY A 230 -28.29 15.97 6.06
C GLY A 230 -27.85 17.32 6.62
N GLY A 231 -28.51 18.42 6.21
CA GLY A 231 -28.30 19.76 6.79
C GLY A 231 -27.00 20.42 6.35
N PHE A 232 -26.57 20.17 5.11
CA PHE A 232 -25.35 20.73 4.53
C PHE A 232 -25.28 22.25 4.69
N LYS A 233 -24.09 22.75 5.08
CA LYS A 233 -23.92 24.16 5.46
C LYS A 233 -23.62 25.10 4.29
N GLY A 234 -23.18 24.57 3.15
CA GLY A 234 -22.96 25.35 1.93
C GLY A 234 -24.22 25.46 1.05
N PRO A 235 -24.23 26.31 0.02
CA PRO A 235 -25.29 26.33 -0.98
C PRO A 235 -25.37 25.02 -1.77
N VAL A 236 -26.61 24.61 -2.05
CA VAL A 236 -26.96 23.44 -2.86
C VAL A 236 -27.73 23.91 -4.08
N TYR A 237 -27.31 23.46 -5.27
CA TYR A 237 -27.94 23.81 -6.54
C TYR A 237 -28.48 22.56 -7.23
N ALA A 238 -29.73 22.59 -7.67
CA ALA A 238 -30.29 21.55 -8.53
C ALA A 238 -30.15 21.96 -9.99
N VAL A 239 -29.72 21.03 -10.86
CA VAL A 239 -29.60 21.25 -12.30
C VAL A 239 -30.49 20.25 -13.05
N ASN A 240 -31.55 20.77 -13.68
CA ASN A 240 -32.47 20.02 -14.52
C ASN A 240 -33.02 20.93 -15.65
N PRO A 241 -32.85 20.55 -16.93
CA PRO A 241 -33.33 21.35 -18.08
C PRO A 241 -34.85 21.56 -18.15
N GLU A 242 -35.64 20.67 -17.56
CA GLU A 242 -37.10 20.61 -17.69
C GLU A 242 -37.85 21.05 -16.43
N ALA A 243 -37.17 21.13 -15.28
CA ALA A 243 -37.76 21.44 -13.99
C ALA A 243 -37.31 22.80 -13.46
N PHE A 244 -38.28 23.70 -13.24
CA PHE A 244 -38.06 25.00 -12.63
C PHE A 244 -37.90 24.93 -11.09
N GLU A 245 -38.45 23.88 -10.46
CA GLU A 245 -38.41 23.66 -9.02
C GLU A 245 -38.23 22.17 -8.71
N LEU A 246 -37.35 21.84 -7.77
CA LEU A 246 -37.02 20.50 -7.29
C LEU A 246 -36.79 20.52 -5.77
N ALA A 247 -37.42 19.61 -5.03
CA ALA A 247 -37.32 19.51 -3.57
C ALA A 247 -37.56 20.86 -2.83
N GLY A 248 -38.46 21.69 -3.35
CA GLY A 248 -38.78 23.02 -2.78
C GLY A 248 -37.74 24.12 -3.09
N MET A 249 -36.78 23.86 -3.99
CA MET A 249 -35.74 24.80 -4.40
C MET A 249 -35.83 25.13 -5.89
N VAL A 250 -35.42 26.35 -6.26
CA VAL A 250 -35.28 26.75 -7.67
C VAL A 250 -34.19 25.90 -8.32
N SER A 251 -34.52 25.30 -9.45
CA SER A 251 -33.61 24.49 -10.27
C SER A 251 -33.14 25.29 -11.49
N PHE A 252 -31.88 25.08 -11.88
CA PHE A 252 -31.26 25.71 -13.04
C PHE A 252 -31.31 24.78 -14.25
N GLY A 253 -31.44 25.34 -15.45
CA GLY A 253 -31.45 24.54 -16.68
C GLY A 253 -30.06 24.04 -17.05
N LYS A 254 -29.02 24.82 -16.70
CA LYS A 254 -27.61 24.51 -16.97
C LYS A 254 -26.71 24.92 -15.81
N LEU A 255 -25.55 24.29 -15.71
CA LEU A 255 -24.56 24.60 -14.68
C LEU A 255 -24.04 26.05 -14.78
N SER A 256 -23.92 26.60 -16.00
CA SER A 256 -23.45 27.98 -16.24
C SER A 256 -24.44 29.06 -15.80
N GLU A 257 -25.70 28.72 -15.48
CA GLU A 257 -26.71 29.65 -14.99
C GLU A 257 -26.64 29.86 -13.48
N ILE A 258 -25.83 29.05 -12.77
CA ILE A 258 -25.67 29.14 -11.32
C ILE A 258 -24.92 30.44 -10.98
N PRO A 259 -25.44 31.27 -10.05
CA PRO A 259 -24.86 32.59 -9.76
C PRO A 259 -23.56 32.54 -8.96
N GLY A 260 -23.23 31.40 -8.36
CA GLY A 260 -22.07 31.21 -7.49
C GLY A 260 -21.12 30.11 -7.98
N PRO A 261 -19.92 30.01 -7.41
CA PRO A 261 -18.98 28.94 -7.75
C PRO A 261 -19.53 27.58 -7.32
N VAL A 262 -19.32 26.55 -8.12
CA VAL A 262 -19.63 25.16 -7.79
C VAL A 262 -18.31 24.43 -7.52
N GLN A 263 -18.11 23.96 -6.29
CA GLN A 263 -16.88 23.22 -5.95
C GLN A 263 -16.99 21.72 -6.26
N LEU A 264 -18.14 21.12 -5.93
CA LEU A 264 -18.44 19.70 -6.13
C LEU A 264 -19.69 19.53 -7.00
N ALA A 265 -19.61 18.69 -8.02
CA ALA A 265 -20.77 18.29 -8.82
C ALA A 265 -21.11 16.80 -8.62
N ILE A 266 -22.39 16.51 -8.34
CA ILE A 266 -22.92 15.15 -8.23
C ILE A 266 -23.64 14.83 -9.54
N ILE A 267 -23.18 13.80 -10.24
CA ILE A 267 -23.64 13.43 -11.57
C ILE A 267 -24.48 12.16 -11.48
N ALA A 268 -25.77 12.31 -11.78
CA ALA A 268 -26.78 11.25 -11.78
C ALA A 268 -27.63 11.29 -13.07
N VAL A 269 -26.98 11.52 -14.21
CA VAL A 269 -27.58 11.49 -15.56
C VAL A 269 -27.31 10.16 -16.27
N PRO A 270 -28.03 9.81 -17.35
CA PRO A 270 -27.69 8.66 -18.19
C PRO A 270 -26.23 8.73 -18.70
N TYR A 271 -25.61 7.57 -18.90
CA TYR A 271 -24.17 7.49 -19.20
C TYR A 271 -23.80 8.27 -20.47
N GLU A 272 -24.69 8.34 -21.47
CA GLU A 272 -24.47 9.07 -22.73
C GLU A 272 -24.28 10.57 -22.52
N GLU A 273 -24.84 11.12 -21.45
CA GLU A 273 -24.78 12.54 -21.12
C GLU A 273 -23.57 12.90 -20.25
N VAL A 274 -22.96 11.91 -19.58
CA VAL A 274 -21.86 12.14 -18.63
C VAL A 274 -20.69 12.91 -19.27
N PRO A 275 -20.17 12.58 -20.47
CA PRO A 275 -19.06 13.32 -21.07
C PRO A 275 -19.35 14.82 -21.23
N LYS A 276 -20.57 15.15 -21.68
CA LYS A 276 -20.99 16.55 -21.84
C LYS A 276 -21.09 17.26 -20.49
N VAL A 277 -21.63 16.60 -19.47
CA VAL A 277 -21.71 17.15 -18.11
C VAL A 277 -20.32 17.40 -17.53
N VAL A 278 -19.35 16.54 -17.81
CA VAL A 278 -17.95 16.74 -17.40
C VAL A 278 -17.36 17.97 -18.08
N ASP A 279 -17.62 18.17 -19.38
CA ASP A 279 -17.19 19.37 -20.11
C ASP A 279 -17.84 20.64 -19.53
N ASP A 280 -19.13 20.60 -19.19
CA ASP A 280 -19.84 21.71 -18.52
C ASP A 280 -19.25 21.99 -17.12
N CYS A 281 -18.90 20.95 -16.35
CA CYS A 281 -18.22 21.08 -15.05
C CYS A 281 -16.84 21.72 -15.18
N ALA A 282 -16.06 21.31 -16.19
CA ALA A 282 -14.77 21.91 -16.49
C ALA A 282 -14.90 23.41 -16.81
N ALA A 283 -15.86 23.78 -17.65
CA ALA A 283 -16.12 25.17 -18.01
C ALA A 283 -16.57 26.02 -16.80
N ALA A 284 -17.28 25.42 -15.84
CA ALA A 284 -17.69 26.07 -14.59
C ALA A 284 -16.58 26.11 -13.52
N GLY A 285 -15.41 25.51 -13.78
CA GLY A 285 -14.30 25.49 -12.82
C GLY A 285 -14.56 24.60 -11.60
N VAL A 286 -15.39 23.56 -11.75
CA VAL A 286 -15.62 22.54 -10.72
C VAL A 286 -14.29 21.87 -10.37
N LYS A 287 -14.08 21.51 -9.10
CA LYS A 287 -12.84 20.85 -8.65
C LYS A 287 -12.97 19.33 -8.54
N GLY A 288 -14.19 18.85 -8.35
CA GLY A 288 -14.45 17.44 -8.13
C GLY A 288 -15.83 17.02 -8.60
N ILE A 289 -15.91 15.78 -9.07
CA ILE A 289 -17.18 15.17 -9.49
C ILE A 289 -17.40 13.84 -8.75
N VAL A 290 -18.64 13.59 -8.35
CA VAL A 290 -19.11 12.28 -7.86
C VAL A 290 -20.04 11.71 -8.90
N VAL A 291 -19.64 10.60 -9.52
CA VAL A 291 -20.40 9.95 -10.58
C VAL A 291 -21.14 8.75 -9.99
N ALA A 292 -22.44 8.92 -9.77
CA ALA A 292 -23.32 7.85 -9.30
C ALA A 292 -23.79 6.95 -10.44
N THR A 293 -23.73 7.45 -11.69
CA THR A 293 -24.14 6.73 -12.90
C THR A 293 -23.37 5.42 -13.09
N ALA A 294 -24.12 4.37 -13.43
CA ALA A 294 -23.60 3.04 -13.77
C ALA A 294 -23.49 2.78 -15.28
N GLY A 295 -22.98 1.61 -15.66
CA GLY A 295 -22.85 1.21 -17.07
C GLY A 295 -21.48 1.55 -17.67
N PHE A 296 -20.48 1.71 -16.79
CA PHE A 296 -19.08 1.81 -17.19
C PHE A 296 -18.50 0.39 -17.25
N ALA A 297 -17.72 -0.01 -16.25
CA ALA A 297 -16.96 -1.25 -16.25
C ALA A 297 -17.77 -2.55 -16.47
N ASP A 298 -19.07 -2.54 -16.18
CA ASP A 298 -19.97 -3.67 -16.41
C ASP A 298 -20.14 -4.04 -17.90
N ASP A 299 -19.75 -3.16 -18.83
CA ASP A 299 -19.77 -3.38 -20.30
C ASP A 299 -18.40 -3.84 -20.86
N GLY A 300 -17.62 -4.54 -20.05
CA GLY A 300 -16.32 -5.13 -20.44
C GLY A 300 -15.32 -4.09 -20.96
N GLU A 301 -14.61 -4.40 -22.05
CA GLU A 301 -13.57 -3.53 -22.64
C GLU A 301 -14.11 -2.16 -23.07
N ARG A 302 -15.35 -2.09 -23.58
CA ARG A 302 -15.98 -0.82 -23.97
C ARG A 302 -16.27 0.03 -22.75
N GLY A 303 -16.75 -0.61 -21.69
CA GLY A 303 -16.96 0.01 -20.39
C GLY A 303 -15.70 0.64 -19.80
N LEU A 304 -14.60 -0.11 -19.88
CA LEU A 304 -13.29 0.31 -19.41
C LEU A 304 -12.75 1.52 -20.20
N ALA A 305 -12.83 1.47 -21.53
CA ALA A 305 -12.42 2.60 -22.38
C ALA A 305 -13.22 3.87 -22.08
N ARG A 306 -14.52 3.75 -21.77
CA ARG A 306 -15.36 4.89 -21.34
C ARG A 306 -14.93 5.43 -19.98
N GLN A 307 -14.60 4.55 -19.05
CA GLN A 307 -14.10 4.92 -17.73
C GLN A 307 -12.78 5.69 -17.83
N HIS A 308 -11.85 5.22 -18.68
CA HIS A 308 -10.62 5.94 -18.98
C HIS A 308 -10.88 7.32 -19.54
N GLU A 309 -11.79 7.42 -20.51
CA GLU A 309 -12.11 8.70 -21.12
C GLU A 309 -12.71 9.69 -20.11
N LEU A 310 -13.58 9.21 -19.21
CA LEU A 310 -14.12 10.02 -18.11
C LEU A 310 -12.99 10.57 -17.22
N VAL A 311 -12.10 9.71 -16.74
CA VAL A 311 -11.01 10.10 -15.84
C VAL A 311 -10.03 11.03 -16.55
N ARG A 312 -9.63 10.68 -17.77
CA ARG A 312 -8.72 11.48 -18.60
C ARG A 312 -9.28 12.89 -18.83
N ARG A 313 -10.55 13.01 -19.21
CA ARG A 313 -11.22 14.30 -19.40
C ARG A 313 -11.28 15.11 -18.10
N ALA A 314 -11.66 14.48 -16.99
CA ALA A 314 -11.74 15.16 -15.71
C ALA A 314 -10.36 15.67 -15.25
N ARG A 315 -9.35 14.79 -15.24
CA ARG A 315 -8.00 15.12 -14.78
C ARG A 315 -7.32 16.17 -15.64
N ALA A 316 -7.49 16.10 -16.97
CA ALA A 316 -6.97 17.10 -17.90
C ALA A 316 -7.56 18.49 -17.64
N ASN A 317 -8.74 18.60 -17.03
CA ASN A 317 -9.41 19.86 -16.68
C ASN A 317 -9.30 20.22 -15.19
N GLY A 318 -8.39 19.58 -14.45
CA GLY A 318 -8.14 19.91 -13.04
C GLY A 318 -9.10 19.30 -12.03
N MET A 319 -9.97 18.38 -12.47
CA MET A 319 -10.97 17.73 -11.62
C MET A 319 -10.54 16.35 -11.10
N ARG A 320 -10.96 16.03 -9.87
CA ARG A 320 -10.96 14.66 -9.33
C ARG A 320 -12.29 13.96 -9.54
N VAL A 321 -12.26 12.62 -9.61
CA VAL A 321 -13.43 11.77 -9.81
C VAL A 321 -13.59 10.79 -8.64
N ILE A 322 -14.79 10.78 -8.05
CA ILE A 322 -15.27 9.68 -7.19
C ILE A 322 -16.27 8.88 -8.02
N GLY A 323 -16.08 7.56 -8.08
CA GLY A 323 -16.82 6.68 -8.98
C GLY A 323 -16.04 6.35 -10.27
N PRO A 324 -16.73 6.02 -11.37
CA PRO A 324 -18.19 5.89 -11.49
C PRO A 324 -18.75 4.77 -10.61
N GLU A 325 -20.08 4.61 -10.58
CA GLU A 325 -20.75 3.62 -9.73
C GLU A 325 -20.44 3.80 -8.24
N SER A 326 -20.39 5.05 -7.80
CA SER A 326 -20.19 5.39 -6.41
C SER A 326 -21.52 5.37 -5.64
N LEU A 327 -21.50 4.86 -4.40
CA LEU A 327 -22.59 5.11 -3.45
C LEU A 327 -22.66 6.59 -3.04
N GLY A 328 -21.56 7.32 -3.19
CA GLY A 328 -21.37 8.71 -2.82
C GLY A 328 -20.47 8.89 -1.59
N ILE A 329 -20.56 10.08 -0.99
CA ILE A 329 -19.71 10.52 0.12
C ILE A 329 -20.50 11.14 1.28
N LEU A 330 -19.94 11.03 2.49
CA LEU A 330 -20.48 11.61 3.73
C LEU A 330 -19.39 12.35 4.51
N ASN A 331 -19.77 13.44 5.18
CA ASN A 331 -18.94 14.12 6.18
C ASN A 331 -19.81 14.65 7.33
N THR A 332 -19.58 14.13 8.54
CA THR A 332 -20.39 14.40 9.74
C THR A 332 -19.90 15.60 10.54
N HIS A 333 -18.82 16.26 10.12
CA HIS A 333 -18.33 17.46 10.78
C HIS A 333 -19.45 18.54 10.81
N PRO A 334 -19.78 19.13 11.98
CA PRO A 334 -20.94 20.02 12.12
C PRO A 334 -20.92 21.27 11.20
N ALA A 335 -19.72 21.76 10.88
CA ALA A 335 -19.53 22.87 9.94
C ALA A 335 -19.72 22.49 8.46
N VAL A 336 -19.82 21.20 8.14
CA VAL A 336 -19.99 20.68 6.77
C VAL A 336 -21.37 20.02 6.66
N SER A 337 -21.60 18.94 7.41
CA SER A 337 -22.86 18.17 7.47
C SER A 337 -23.33 17.70 6.09
N LEU A 338 -22.46 17.03 5.33
CA LEU A 338 -22.73 16.61 3.95
C LEU A 338 -23.16 15.14 3.91
N ASN A 339 -24.34 14.86 3.34
CA ASN A 339 -24.72 13.54 2.85
C ASN A 339 -24.96 13.59 1.34
N ALA A 340 -23.90 13.45 0.55
CA ALA A 340 -23.97 13.33 -0.91
C ALA A 340 -23.85 11.86 -1.32
N SER A 341 -24.72 11.01 -0.76
CA SER A 341 -24.70 9.58 -0.97
C SER A 341 -26.10 8.97 -0.98
N MET A 342 -26.19 7.71 -1.38
CA MET A 342 -27.43 6.92 -1.31
C MET A 342 -27.66 6.32 0.09
N ALA A 343 -26.88 6.71 1.10
CA ALA A 343 -27.19 6.39 2.48
C ALA A 343 -28.47 7.12 2.90
N PRO A 344 -29.49 6.40 3.41
CA PRO A 344 -30.84 6.94 3.59
C PRO A 344 -30.95 7.98 4.71
N THR A 345 -29.96 8.05 5.61
CA THR A 345 -29.94 9.00 6.73
C THR A 345 -28.50 9.38 7.03
N MET A 346 -28.31 10.52 7.70
CA MET A 346 -27.00 10.91 8.22
C MET A 346 -26.60 9.99 9.39
N PRO A 347 -25.43 9.34 9.37
CA PRO A 347 -24.98 8.50 10.48
C PRO A 347 -24.69 9.36 11.72
N PRO A 348 -24.68 8.77 12.93
CA PRO A 348 -24.20 9.46 14.12
C PRO A 348 -22.80 10.01 13.89
N ARG A 349 -22.49 11.17 14.48
CA ARG A 349 -21.12 11.67 14.48
C ARG A 349 -20.24 10.79 15.36
N GLY A 350 -19.06 10.47 14.86
CA GLY A 350 -17.99 9.83 15.62
C GLY A 350 -16.66 10.05 14.93
N SER A 351 -15.71 9.16 15.18
CA SER A 351 -14.32 9.33 14.75
C SER A 351 -13.81 8.24 13.79
N LEU A 352 -14.72 7.42 13.27
CA LEU A 352 -14.40 6.38 12.29
C LEU A 352 -14.49 6.91 10.86
N GLY A 353 -13.37 6.88 10.14
CA GLY A 353 -13.34 7.07 8.70
C GLY A 353 -13.56 5.73 7.98
N LEU A 354 -14.47 5.68 7.00
CA LEU A 354 -14.76 4.46 6.25
C LEU A 354 -14.60 4.62 4.74
N PHE A 355 -13.99 3.62 4.10
CA PHE A 355 -13.79 3.57 2.66
C PHE A 355 -14.29 2.25 2.06
N SER A 356 -14.92 2.32 0.89
CA SER A 356 -15.32 1.13 0.13
C SER A 356 -15.03 1.30 -1.36
N GLN A 357 -14.48 0.27 -1.99
CA GLN A 357 -14.22 0.21 -3.44
C GLN A 357 -15.40 -0.29 -4.27
N SER A 358 -16.61 -0.38 -3.70
CA SER A 358 -17.78 -0.82 -4.45
C SER A 358 -19.00 -0.11 -3.92
N ALA A 359 -19.96 0.27 -4.78
CA ALA A 359 -21.23 0.81 -4.30
C ALA A 359 -22.02 -0.23 -3.51
N ALA A 360 -22.15 -1.45 -4.03
CA ALA A 360 -22.89 -2.53 -3.38
C ALA A 360 -22.26 -2.92 -2.04
N VAL A 361 -20.93 -3.04 -1.99
CA VAL A 361 -20.24 -3.29 -0.73
C VAL A 361 -20.33 -2.06 0.17
N GLY A 362 -20.29 -0.85 -0.38
CA GLY A 362 -20.51 0.39 0.35
C GLY A 362 -21.84 0.38 1.11
N VAL A 363 -22.92 -0.12 0.51
CA VAL A 363 -24.22 -0.32 1.18
C VAL A 363 -24.07 -1.29 2.36
N ALA A 364 -23.39 -2.41 2.15
CA ALA A 364 -23.20 -3.42 3.20
C ALA A 364 -22.35 -2.88 4.37
N VAL A 365 -21.27 -2.15 4.08
CA VAL A 365 -20.40 -1.48 5.06
C VAL A 365 -21.19 -0.42 5.83
N TYR A 366 -21.93 0.44 5.13
CA TYR A 366 -22.76 1.47 5.76
C TYR A 366 -23.87 0.87 6.65
N ALA A 367 -24.53 -0.18 6.17
CA ALA A 367 -25.56 -0.89 6.91
C ALA A 367 -24.98 -1.56 8.17
N ALA A 368 -23.79 -2.18 8.09
CA ALA A 368 -23.11 -2.79 9.23
C ALA A 368 -22.71 -1.75 10.29
N ALA A 369 -22.21 -0.59 9.86
CA ALA A 369 -21.90 0.52 10.77
C ALA A 369 -23.16 1.08 11.44
N SER A 370 -24.24 1.26 10.67
CA SER A 370 -25.53 1.76 11.17
C SER A 370 -26.17 0.78 12.16
N ARG A 371 -26.16 -0.52 11.86
CA ARG A 371 -26.66 -1.57 12.77
C ARG A 371 -25.96 -1.51 14.13
N ARG A 372 -24.66 -1.25 14.15
CA ARG A 372 -23.85 -1.13 15.38
C ARG A 372 -23.86 0.27 16.00
N ARG A 373 -24.63 1.22 15.45
CA ARG A 373 -24.67 2.63 15.90
C ARG A 373 -23.28 3.27 15.97
N LEU A 374 -22.40 2.89 15.03
CA LEU A 374 -21.05 3.45 14.95
C LEU A 374 -21.10 4.88 14.45
N GLY A 375 -20.47 5.78 15.20
CA GLY A 375 -20.30 7.16 14.80
C GLY A 375 -19.22 7.29 13.74
N LEU A 376 -19.53 7.91 12.61
CA LEU A 376 -18.59 8.13 11.51
C LEU A 376 -18.06 9.57 11.55
N SER A 377 -16.82 9.78 11.12
CA SER A 377 -16.30 11.11 10.76
C SER A 377 -16.60 11.42 9.30
N SER A 378 -16.31 10.45 8.43
CA SER A 378 -16.52 10.52 6.98
C SER A 378 -16.66 9.13 6.37
N PHE A 379 -17.37 9.05 5.25
CA PHE A 379 -17.51 7.83 4.46
C PHE A 379 -17.27 8.15 2.99
N LEU A 380 -16.50 7.31 2.30
CA LEU A 380 -16.21 7.46 0.89
C LEU A 380 -16.37 6.13 0.15
N SER A 381 -17.33 6.07 -0.77
CA SER A 381 -17.46 4.97 -1.73
C SER A 381 -16.79 5.37 -3.04
N ALA A 382 -15.68 4.73 -3.38
CA ALA A 382 -14.95 5.03 -4.61
C ALA A 382 -15.63 4.49 -5.88
N GLY A 383 -16.67 3.64 -5.74
CA GLY A 383 -17.21 2.87 -6.86
C GLY A 383 -16.08 2.09 -7.55
N ASN A 384 -16.02 2.14 -8.87
CA ASN A 384 -14.97 1.45 -9.65
C ASN A 384 -13.53 1.93 -9.37
N ARG A 385 -13.34 2.94 -8.51
CA ARG A 385 -12.04 3.46 -8.09
C ARG A 385 -11.20 3.87 -9.30
N ALA A 386 -11.83 4.61 -10.22
CA ALA A 386 -11.19 5.04 -11.46
C ALA A 386 -10.20 6.20 -11.24
N ASP A 387 -10.33 6.96 -10.14
CA ASP A 387 -9.41 8.03 -9.78
C ASP A 387 -9.09 8.07 -8.28
N VAL A 388 -10.03 8.49 -7.43
CA VAL A 388 -9.80 8.54 -5.97
C VAL A 388 -9.71 7.12 -5.40
N SER A 389 -8.67 6.87 -4.60
CA SER A 389 -8.36 5.55 -4.03
C SER A 389 -8.31 5.56 -2.50
N GLY A 390 -8.18 4.36 -1.92
CA GLY A 390 -7.99 4.22 -0.47
C GLY A 390 -6.67 4.83 0.02
N ASN A 391 -5.66 4.94 -0.86
CA ASN A 391 -4.42 5.64 -0.54
C ASN A 391 -4.69 7.13 -0.33
N ASP A 392 -5.46 7.78 -1.22
CA ASP A 392 -5.83 9.19 -1.07
C ASP A 392 -6.62 9.42 0.22
N ALA A 393 -7.57 8.53 0.54
CA ALA A 393 -8.37 8.60 1.76
C ALA A 393 -7.51 8.48 3.03
N MET A 394 -6.54 7.56 3.08
CA MET A 394 -5.59 7.45 4.19
C MET A 394 -4.77 8.73 4.38
N GLN A 395 -4.31 9.37 3.30
CA GLN A 395 -3.56 10.64 3.40
C GLN A 395 -4.44 11.76 3.97
N TYR A 396 -5.71 11.84 3.58
CA TYR A 396 -6.66 12.77 4.19
C TYR A 396 -6.86 12.50 5.68
N TRP A 397 -7.11 11.25 6.06
CA TRP A 397 -7.38 10.90 7.45
C TRP A 397 -6.18 11.01 8.37
N GLU A 398 -4.96 10.94 7.86
CA GLU A 398 -3.77 11.20 8.66
C GLU A 398 -3.81 12.61 9.28
N ASP A 399 -4.15 13.63 8.48
CA ASP A 399 -4.23 15.03 8.91
C ASP A 399 -5.57 15.42 9.55
N ASP A 400 -6.61 14.58 9.44
CA ASP A 400 -7.94 14.89 9.94
C ASP A 400 -8.08 14.66 11.44
N ALA A 401 -8.26 15.74 12.21
CA ALA A 401 -8.36 15.68 13.67
C ALA A 401 -9.64 14.99 14.17
N ASP A 402 -10.71 14.96 13.36
CA ASP A 402 -11.98 14.32 13.70
C ASP A 402 -11.94 12.79 13.53
N THR A 403 -10.95 12.26 12.82
CA THR A 403 -10.78 10.82 12.57
C THR A 403 -9.72 10.24 13.50
N SER A 404 -10.08 9.21 14.29
CA SER A 404 -9.17 8.50 15.20
C SER A 404 -8.91 7.05 14.80
N ALA A 405 -9.75 6.46 13.95
CA ALA A 405 -9.59 5.12 13.40
C ALA A 405 -10.11 5.06 11.95
N VAL A 406 -9.56 4.17 11.13
CA VAL A 406 -9.97 4.04 9.73
C VAL A 406 -10.30 2.58 9.38
N GLY A 407 -11.38 2.39 8.63
CA GLY A 407 -11.79 1.11 8.07
C GLY A 407 -11.80 1.16 6.55
N LEU A 408 -11.13 0.21 5.92
CA LEU A 408 -11.02 0.09 4.46
C LEU A 408 -11.57 -1.26 4.03
N TYR A 409 -12.52 -1.28 3.10
CA TYR A 409 -12.84 -2.48 2.34
C TYR A 409 -12.13 -2.43 0.99
N LEU A 410 -11.19 -3.36 0.76
CA LEU A 410 -10.32 -3.38 -0.43
C LEU A 410 -10.47 -4.69 -1.21
N GLU A 411 -10.83 -4.56 -2.48
CA GLU A 411 -10.90 -5.65 -3.45
C GLU A 411 -9.65 -5.71 -4.32
N SER A 412 -8.98 -4.57 -4.51
CA SER A 412 -7.66 -4.50 -5.13
C SER A 412 -6.79 -3.39 -4.54
N ILE A 413 -5.47 -3.50 -4.73
CA ILE A 413 -4.48 -2.52 -4.27
C ILE A 413 -3.75 -2.01 -5.51
N GLY A 414 -3.80 -0.69 -5.76
CA GLY A 414 -3.16 -0.10 -6.94
C GLY A 414 -1.64 -0.06 -6.86
N ASN A 415 -1.13 0.65 -5.86
CA ASN A 415 0.30 0.74 -5.58
C ASN A 415 0.55 0.20 -4.16
N PRO A 416 0.98 -1.07 -4.00
CA PRO A 416 1.14 -1.70 -2.70
C PRO A 416 2.32 -1.14 -1.90
N ARG A 417 3.39 -0.64 -2.56
CA ARG A 417 4.48 0.05 -1.87
C ARG A 417 4.00 1.35 -1.22
N LYS A 418 3.26 2.17 -1.99
CA LYS A 418 2.60 3.37 -1.48
C LYS A 418 1.60 3.01 -0.39
N PHE A 419 0.74 2.01 -0.62
CA PHE A 419 -0.21 1.54 0.40
C PHE A 419 0.49 1.14 1.70
N SER A 420 1.49 0.26 1.64
CA SER A 420 2.25 -0.22 2.81
C SER A 420 2.93 0.93 3.55
N ARG A 421 3.56 1.86 2.82
CA ARG A 421 4.19 3.06 3.39
C ARG A 421 3.17 3.98 4.09
N LEU A 422 2.06 4.28 3.43
CA LEU A 422 0.98 5.13 3.98
C LEU A 422 0.31 4.46 5.19
N ALA A 423 -0.02 3.18 5.08
CA ALA A 423 -0.62 2.41 6.16
C ALA A 423 0.33 2.32 7.36
N ARG A 424 1.63 2.04 7.16
CA ARG A 424 2.63 2.02 8.23
C ARG A 424 2.73 3.37 8.95
N ARG A 425 2.71 4.48 8.20
CA ARG A 425 2.75 5.83 8.77
C ARG A 425 1.48 6.14 9.56
N LEU A 426 0.31 5.88 8.98
CA LEU A 426 -0.99 6.11 9.59
C LEU A 426 -1.19 5.25 10.85
N SER A 427 -0.90 3.95 10.77
CA SER A 427 -1.02 2.97 11.87
C SER A 427 -0.22 3.32 13.11
N ARG A 428 0.83 4.15 13.01
CA ARG A 428 1.56 4.66 14.18
C ARG A 428 0.72 5.60 15.05
N SER A 429 -0.27 6.26 14.47
CA SER A 429 -1.10 7.26 15.15
C SER A 429 -2.58 6.86 15.23
N LYS A 430 -3.11 6.17 14.22
CA LYS A 430 -4.52 5.81 14.08
C LYS A 430 -4.64 4.36 13.62
N PRO A 431 -5.44 3.51 14.28
CA PRO A 431 -5.64 2.13 13.86
C PRO A 431 -6.20 2.05 12.43
N VAL A 432 -5.58 1.23 11.59
CA VAL A 432 -6.01 0.96 10.21
C VAL A 432 -6.55 -0.46 10.12
N ILE A 433 -7.84 -0.60 9.82
CA ILE A 433 -8.53 -1.89 9.71
C ILE A 433 -8.83 -2.14 8.24
N VAL A 434 -8.40 -3.29 7.71
CA VAL A 434 -8.64 -3.63 6.30
C VAL A 434 -9.43 -4.93 6.21
N ALA A 435 -10.64 -4.84 5.70
CA ALA A 435 -11.40 -5.99 5.25
C ALA A 435 -11.02 -6.33 3.82
N LYS A 436 -10.59 -7.57 3.61
CA LYS A 436 -10.31 -8.11 2.28
C LYS A 436 -10.63 -9.61 2.21
N SER A 437 -10.95 -10.08 1.01
CA SER A 437 -11.06 -11.51 0.73
C SER A 437 -9.69 -12.12 0.40
N ASP A 438 -9.60 -13.44 0.33
CA ASP A 438 -8.35 -14.12 -0.05
C ASP A 438 -8.07 -14.03 -1.56
N VAL A 439 -9.07 -13.64 -2.36
CA VAL A 439 -8.91 -13.40 -3.81
C VAL A 439 -8.51 -11.96 -4.14
N THR A 440 -8.46 -11.06 -3.15
CA THR A 440 -8.04 -9.67 -3.33
C THR A 440 -6.65 -9.62 -3.96
N GLY A 441 -6.55 -8.95 -5.12
CA GLY A 441 -5.31 -8.89 -5.90
C GLY A 441 -5.02 -10.11 -6.78
N LEU A 442 -5.68 -11.27 -6.56
CA LEU A 442 -5.60 -12.42 -7.48
C LEU A 442 -6.58 -12.27 -8.65
N SER A 443 -7.77 -11.75 -8.37
CA SER A 443 -8.79 -11.39 -9.35
C SER A 443 -9.19 -9.93 -9.18
N LEU A 444 -9.46 -9.25 -10.29
CA LEU A 444 -9.85 -7.84 -10.29
C LEU A 444 -11.37 -7.73 -10.40
N PRO A 445 -12.00 -6.87 -9.58
CA PRO A 445 -13.37 -6.45 -9.84
C PRO A 445 -13.48 -5.77 -11.22
N PRO A 446 -14.68 -5.79 -11.85
CA PRO A 446 -14.94 -5.00 -13.03
C PRO A 446 -14.50 -3.53 -12.83
N GLY A 447 -13.71 -3.01 -13.77
CA GLY A 447 -13.31 -1.59 -13.78
C GLY A 447 -12.07 -1.26 -12.98
N HIS A 448 -11.53 -2.22 -12.22
CA HIS A 448 -10.26 -2.03 -11.52
C HIS A 448 -9.09 -2.36 -12.45
N GLU A 449 -8.23 -1.38 -12.71
CA GLU A 449 -6.96 -1.60 -13.41
C GLU A 449 -5.80 -1.58 -12.44
N VAL A 450 -5.45 -2.76 -11.95
CA VAL A 450 -4.21 -2.94 -11.18
C VAL A 450 -3.56 -4.24 -11.60
N ARG A 451 -2.30 -4.43 -11.25
CA ARG A 451 -1.66 -5.72 -11.50
C ARG A 451 -2.21 -6.78 -10.56
N THR A 452 -2.30 -8.01 -11.05
CA THR A 452 -2.60 -9.16 -10.20
C THR A 452 -1.34 -9.71 -9.55
N THR A 453 -1.49 -10.27 -8.36
CA THR A 453 -0.42 -10.97 -7.64
C THR A 453 -0.30 -12.40 -8.16
N GLN A 454 0.94 -12.87 -8.29
CA GLN A 454 1.32 -14.27 -8.44
C GLN A 454 1.82 -14.84 -7.10
N ALA A 455 2.06 -13.99 -6.09
CA ALA A 455 2.43 -14.38 -4.74
C ALA A 455 1.26 -15.05 -3.98
N PRO A 456 1.54 -15.92 -3.00
CA PRO A 456 0.52 -16.50 -2.14
C PRO A 456 -0.29 -15.43 -1.40
N ALA A 457 -1.57 -15.69 -1.11
CA ALA A 457 -2.43 -14.75 -0.36
C ALA A 457 -1.82 -14.32 0.98
N ALA A 458 -1.08 -15.23 1.64
CA ALA A 458 -0.36 -14.97 2.89
C ALA A 458 0.73 -13.88 2.76
N ALA A 459 1.25 -13.60 1.56
CA ALA A 459 2.21 -12.52 1.31
C ALA A 459 1.55 -11.14 1.38
N VAL A 460 0.33 -10.98 0.83
CA VAL A 460 -0.45 -9.74 0.95
C VAL A 460 -0.81 -9.49 2.43
N ASP A 461 -1.20 -10.55 3.15
CA ASP A 461 -1.49 -10.48 4.58
C ASP A 461 -0.25 -10.09 5.39
N ALA A 462 0.91 -10.64 5.03
CA ALA A 462 2.18 -10.29 5.67
C ALA A 462 2.52 -8.82 5.43
N MET A 463 2.39 -8.32 4.21
CA MET A 463 2.60 -6.90 3.89
C MET A 463 1.73 -5.98 4.76
N MET A 464 0.43 -6.30 4.88
CA MET A 464 -0.49 -5.54 5.73
C MET A 464 -0.07 -5.57 7.21
N ARG A 465 0.26 -6.76 7.74
CA ARG A 465 0.72 -6.92 9.13
C ARG A 465 2.03 -6.16 9.40
N GLN A 466 2.99 -6.19 8.47
CA GLN A 466 4.23 -5.41 8.58
C GLN A 466 3.97 -3.90 8.63
N ALA A 467 2.93 -3.44 7.93
CA ALA A 467 2.48 -2.06 7.95
C ALA A 467 1.58 -1.72 9.16
N GLY A 468 1.38 -2.63 10.11
CA GLY A 468 0.54 -2.39 11.28
C GLY A 468 -0.95 -2.30 10.98
N VAL A 469 -1.39 -2.89 9.87
CA VAL A 469 -2.79 -2.99 9.51
C VAL A 469 -3.43 -4.17 10.24
N ILE A 470 -4.60 -3.93 10.85
CA ILE A 470 -5.46 -4.99 11.38
C ILE A 470 -6.26 -5.57 10.21
N ARG A 471 -5.74 -6.64 9.59
CA ARG A 471 -6.42 -7.35 8.50
C ARG A 471 -7.54 -8.21 9.06
N VAL A 472 -8.72 -8.12 8.45
CA VAL A 472 -9.89 -8.94 8.72
C VAL A 472 -10.45 -9.53 7.43
N GLU A 473 -11.27 -10.58 7.55
CA GLU A 473 -11.86 -11.30 6.43
C GLU A 473 -13.23 -10.75 6.03
N THR A 474 -13.97 -10.19 7.00
CA THR A 474 -15.36 -9.80 6.80
C THR A 474 -15.64 -8.37 7.25
N ILE A 475 -16.72 -7.81 6.70
CA ILE A 475 -17.25 -6.50 7.13
C ILE A 475 -17.65 -6.54 8.61
N GLU A 476 -18.22 -7.66 9.07
CA GLU A 476 -18.62 -7.81 10.47
C GLU A 476 -17.40 -7.74 11.40
N GLN A 477 -16.32 -8.46 11.08
CA GLN A 477 -15.06 -8.37 11.83
C GLN A 477 -14.44 -6.96 11.78
N LEU A 478 -14.57 -6.24 10.65
CA LEU A 478 -14.11 -4.85 10.57
C LEU A 478 -14.84 -3.99 11.60
N MET A 479 -16.16 -4.16 11.70
CA MET A 479 -16.95 -3.37 12.64
C MET A 479 -16.73 -3.80 14.10
N ASP A 480 -16.49 -5.09 14.35
CA ASP A 480 -16.14 -5.64 15.65
C ASP A 480 -14.85 -5.01 16.22
N ILE A 481 -13.85 -4.78 15.36
CA ILE A 481 -12.65 -4.02 15.73
C ILE A 481 -12.97 -2.52 15.87
N ALA A 482 -13.67 -1.96 14.88
CA ALA A 482 -13.94 -0.53 14.79
C ALA A 482 -14.69 0.01 16.01
N GLN A 483 -15.65 -0.76 16.55
CA GLN A 483 -16.40 -0.36 17.75
C GLN A 483 -15.52 -0.22 18.98
N ILE A 484 -14.50 -1.07 19.14
CA ILE A 484 -13.59 -1.00 20.28
C ILE A 484 -12.63 0.18 20.09
N VAL A 485 -11.91 0.24 18.96
CA VAL A 485 -10.86 1.26 18.77
C VAL A 485 -11.38 2.69 18.65
N SER A 486 -12.67 2.85 18.31
CA SER A 486 -13.31 4.17 18.21
C SER A 486 -13.91 4.66 19.54
N SER A 487 -14.02 3.80 20.56
CA SER A 487 -14.71 4.12 21.81
C SER A 487 -13.96 3.79 23.10
N GLN A 488 -12.90 2.99 23.03
CA GLN A 488 -12.13 2.51 24.17
C GLN A 488 -10.65 2.92 24.07
N ALA A 489 -9.97 2.98 25.21
CA ALA A 489 -8.52 3.07 25.25
C ALA A 489 -7.87 1.81 24.67
N LEU A 490 -6.66 1.94 24.13
CA LEU A 490 -5.90 0.80 23.65
C LEU A 490 -5.27 0.01 24.82
N PRO A 491 -5.34 -1.34 24.79
CA PRO A 491 -4.76 -2.17 25.84
C PRO A 491 -3.24 -2.02 25.86
N GLN A 492 -2.65 -1.97 27.06
CA GLN A 492 -1.20 -1.84 27.25
C GLN A 492 -0.46 -3.19 27.22
N GLY A 493 -1.19 -4.30 27.07
CA GLY A 493 -0.63 -5.65 27.11
C GLY A 493 -1.69 -6.73 26.89
N PRO A 494 -1.30 -8.02 26.88
CA PRO A 494 -2.18 -9.15 26.56
C PRO A 494 -3.01 -9.65 27.75
N GLY A 495 -2.66 -9.22 28.98
CA GLY A 495 -3.37 -9.62 30.19
C GLY A 495 -4.82 -9.14 30.22
N VAL A 496 -5.78 -10.05 30.41
CA VAL A 496 -7.22 -9.77 30.46
C VAL A 496 -7.85 -10.33 31.73
N ALA A 497 -8.93 -9.67 32.18
CA ALA A 497 -9.85 -10.25 33.15
C ALA A 497 -11.16 -10.66 32.46
N VAL A 498 -11.64 -11.87 32.75
CA VAL A 498 -12.90 -12.39 32.23
C VAL A 498 -13.95 -12.35 33.33
N TYR A 499 -15.06 -11.66 33.08
CA TYR A 499 -16.22 -11.56 33.96
C TYR A 499 -17.39 -12.33 33.38
N SER A 500 -18.03 -13.18 34.19
CA SER A 500 -19.24 -13.88 33.79
C SER A 500 -20.15 -14.16 34.99
N ASN A 501 -21.46 -14.21 34.75
CA ASN A 501 -22.45 -14.76 35.70
C ASN A 501 -22.69 -16.26 35.48
N SER A 502 -21.84 -16.92 34.68
CA SER A 502 -21.88 -18.36 34.43
C SER A 502 -20.48 -18.95 34.38
N VAL A 503 -20.21 -19.93 35.23
CA VAL A 503 -18.93 -20.65 35.29
C VAL A 503 -18.58 -21.30 33.95
N ALA A 504 -19.56 -21.93 33.31
CA ALA A 504 -19.34 -22.60 32.02
C ALA A 504 -18.97 -21.61 30.92
N LEU A 505 -19.67 -20.47 30.85
CA LEU A 505 -19.42 -19.43 29.85
C LEU A 505 -18.06 -18.76 30.08
N GLY A 506 -17.74 -18.40 31.33
CA GLY A 506 -16.43 -17.81 31.67
C GLY A 506 -15.26 -18.72 31.30
N LYS A 507 -15.41 -20.04 31.46
CA LYS A 507 -14.41 -21.02 31.03
C LYS A 507 -14.26 -21.09 29.51
N VAL A 508 -15.36 -21.14 28.76
CA VAL A 508 -15.33 -21.12 27.29
C VAL A 508 -14.61 -19.87 26.75
N VAL A 509 -14.90 -18.70 27.34
CA VAL A 509 -14.24 -17.45 26.97
C VAL A 509 -12.74 -17.51 27.27
N SER A 510 -12.37 -18.05 28.43
CA SER A 510 -10.96 -18.20 28.82
C SER A 510 -10.20 -19.16 27.90
N ASP A 511 -10.79 -20.30 27.57
CA ASP A 511 -10.22 -21.30 26.66
C ASP A 511 -10.09 -20.78 25.22
N THR A 512 -10.94 -19.83 24.82
CA THR A 512 -10.85 -19.14 23.51
C THR A 512 -9.76 -18.06 23.50
N ALA A 513 -9.53 -17.38 24.62
CA ALA A 513 -8.58 -16.28 24.73
C ALA A 513 -7.11 -16.71 24.56
N GLY A 514 -6.71 -17.84 25.19
CA GLY A 514 -5.33 -18.32 25.18
C GLY A 514 -4.74 -18.56 23.78
N PRO A 515 -5.40 -19.34 22.90
CA PRO A 515 -4.93 -19.58 21.52
C PRO A 515 -4.80 -18.31 20.67
N LEU A 516 -5.49 -17.23 21.03
CA LEU A 516 -5.44 -15.94 20.36
C LEU A 516 -4.39 -14.98 20.95
N GLY A 517 -3.58 -15.45 21.92
CA GLY A 517 -2.47 -14.68 22.50
C GLY A 517 -2.88 -13.76 23.65
N LEU A 518 -4.09 -13.90 24.19
CA LEU A 518 -4.51 -13.20 25.41
C LEU A 518 -4.18 -14.01 26.66
N GLU A 519 -3.75 -13.33 27.72
CA GLU A 519 -3.39 -13.95 29.00
C GLU A 519 -4.51 -13.73 30.02
N VAL A 520 -5.25 -14.78 30.39
CA VAL A 520 -6.35 -14.66 31.36
C VAL A 520 -5.78 -14.61 32.77
N ASN A 521 -5.50 -13.40 33.26
CA ASN A 521 -4.89 -13.15 34.58
C ASN A 521 -5.92 -13.18 35.71
N ARG A 522 -7.20 -12.99 35.38
CA ARG A 522 -8.29 -13.10 36.34
C ARG A 522 -9.55 -13.67 35.68
N LEU A 523 -10.19 -14.62 36.36
CA LEU A 523 -11.47 -15.19 35.96
C LEU A 523 -12.46 -15.03 37.11
N VAL A 524 -13.49 -14.20 36.91
CA VAL A 524 -14.57 -13.94 37.87
C VAL A 524 -15.86 -14.54 37.30
N THR A 525 -16.38 -15.59 37.94
CA THR A 525 -17.55 -16.34 37.43
C THR A 525 -18.76 -16.33 38.38
N ASP A 526 -18.62 -15.69 39.53
CA ASP A 526 -19.58 -15.56 40.62
C ASP A 526 -20.27 -14.19 40.64
N VAL A 527 -20.37 -13.52 39.49
CA VAL A 527 -21.07 -12.23 39.38
C VAL A 527 -22.57 -12.42 39.64
N ASP A 528 -23.02 -12.08 40.85
CA ASP A 528 -24.42 -12.15 41.25
C ASP A 528 -25.22 -10.98 40.65
N LEU A 529 -25.88 -11.26 39.53
CA LEU A 529 -26.76 -10.32 38.84
C LEU A 529 -28.24 -10.45 39.26
N ASP A 530 -28.59 -11.47 40.06
CA ASP A 530 -29.98 -11.74 40.46
C ASP A 530 -30.35 -11.03 41.79
N ALA A 531 -29.38 -10.42 42.47
CA ALA A 531 -29.59 -9.60 43.69
C ALA A 531 -30.42 -8.31 43.48
N GLY A 532 -30.84 -8.02 42.25
CA GLY A 532 -31.58 -6.82 41.88
C GLY A 532 -30.69 -5.59 41.63
N MET A 533 -31.18 -4.66 40.81
CA MET A 533 -30.37 -3.57 40.23
C MET A 533 -29.59 -2.74 41.26
N SER A 534 -30.21 -2.38 42.39
CA SER A 534 -29.59 -1.52 43.42
C SER A 534 -28.43 -2.18 44.17
N LEU A 535 -28.30 -3.51 44.12
CA LEU A 535 -27.22 -4.26 44.75
C LEU A 535 -26.22 -4.80 43.72
N ALA A 536 -26.74 -5.38 42.62
CA ALA A 536 -25.94 -6.00 41.58
C ALA A 536 -25.02 -5.00 40.86
N LEU A 537 -25.53 -3.83 40.47
CA LEU A 537 -24.74 -2.84 39.70
C LEU A 537 -23.57 -2.25 40.52
N PRO A 538 -23.76 -1.79 41.78
CA PRO A 538 -22.63 -1.34 42.61
C PRO A 538 -21.62 -2.44 42.93
N ALA A 539 -22.07 -3.68 43.13
CA ALA A 539 -21.18 -4.82 43.38
C ALA A 539 -20.32 -5.14 42.15
N LEU A 540 -20.94 -5.18 40.95
CA LEU A 540 -20.24 -5.35 39.68
C LEU A 540 -19.20 -4.25 39.49
N ARG A 541 -19.58 -2.98 39.69
CA ARG A 541 -18.67 -1.83 39.59
C ARG A 541 -17.45 -1.98 40.50
N THR A 542 -17.68 -2.30 41.77
CA THR A 542 -16.61 -2.44 42.76
C THR A 542 -15.62 -3.53 42.37
N SER A 543 -16.13 -4.73 42.06
CA SER A 543 -15.29 -5.85 41.63
C SER A 543 -14.52 -5.54 40.35
N LEU A 544 -15.19 -4.96 39.34
CA LEU A 544 -14.57 -4.65 38.05
C LEU A 544 -13.45 -3.61 38.21
N MET A 545 -13.65 -2.58 39.03
CA MET A 545 -12.62 -1.58 39.33
C MET A 545 -11.42 -2.16 40.09
N GLU A 546 -11.63 -3.11 41.01
CA GLU A 546 -10.52 -3.82 41.66
C GLU A 546 -9.65 -4.60 40.65
N SER A 547 -10.29 -5.26 39.68
CA SER A 547 -9.57 -5.96 38.61
C SER A 547 -8.89 -5.00 37.64
N LEU A 548 -9.52 -3.88 37.31
CA LEU A 548 -8.94 -2.85 36.45
C LEU A 548 -7.79 -2.10 37.14
N ALA A 549 -7.73 -2.05 38.47
CA ALA A 549 -6.60 -1.50 39.22
C ALA A 549 -5.35 -2.41 39.18
N ASP A 550 -5.52 -3.71 38.92
CA ASP A 550 -4.42 -4.66 38.78
C ASP A 550 -3.55 -4.34 37.54
N HIS A 551 -2.23 -4.21 37.73
CA HIS A 551 -1.29 -3.90 36.65
C HIS A 551 -1.12 -5.05 35.65
N SER A 552 -1.45 -6.29 36.04
CA SER A 552 -1.45 -7.44 35.14
C SER A 552 -2.68 -7.49 34.23
N VAL A 553 -3.74 -6.73 34.52
CA VAL A 553 -4.96 -6.67 33.73
C VAL A 553 -4.95 -5.42 32.86
N HIS A 554 -4.96 -5.59 31.55
CA HIS A 554 -4.91 -4.51 30.56
C HIS A 554 -6.27 -4.29 29.88
N ALA A 555 -7.19 -5.26 29.95
CA ALA A 555 -8.53 -5.19 29.40
C ALA A 555 -9.50 -6.10 30.17
N VAL A 556 -10.80 -5.84 30.06
CA VAL A 556 -11.85 -6.72 30.62
C VAL A 556 -12.80 -7.21 29.52
N ILE A 557 -13.12 -8.50 29.57
CA ILE A 557 -14.17 -9.13 28.75
C ILE A 557 -15.30 -9.57 29.69
N ALA A 558 -16.46 -8.92 29.59
CA ALA A 558 -17.65 -9.28 30.36
C ALA A 558 -18.63 -10.12 29.50
N ALA A 559 -18.67 -11.43 29.73
CA ALA A 559 -19.59 -12.35 29.05
C ALA A 559 -20.78 -12.69 29.95
N LEU A 560 -21.91 -12.03 29.72
CA LEU A 560 -23.07 -12.04 30.63
C LEU A 560 -24.30 -12.67 29.96
N LEU A 561 -24.97 -13.56 30.70
CA LEU A 561 -26.31 -14.07 30.39
C LEU A 561 -27.40 -13.12 30.93
N PRO A 562 -28.64 -13.18 30.40
CA PRO A 562 -29.72 -12.32 30.87
C PRO A 562 -30.02 -12.55 32.35
N ALA A 563 -30.20 -11.46 33.10
CA ALA A 563 -30.49 -11.48 34.54
C ALA A 563 -31.82 -10.77 34.82
N ARG A 564 -32.54 -11.19 35.87
CA ARG A 564 -33.89 -10.66 36.15
C ARG A 564 -33.81 -9.24 36.70
N GLY A 565 -34.62 -8.34 36.13
CA GLY A 565 -34.72 -6.96 36.61
C GLY A 565 -33.53 -6.07 36.25
N LEU A 566 -32.66 -6.53 35.35
CA LEU A 566 -31.54 -5.77 34.79
C LEU A 566 -31.72 -5.63 33.29
N THR A 567 -31.34 -4.46 32.75
CA THR A 567 -31.30 -4.23 31.30
C THR A 567 -29.86 -4.24 30.79
N VAL A 568 -29.70 -4.51 29.49
CA VAL A 568 -28.40 -4.47 28.81
C VAL A 568 -27.79 -3.08 28.92
N GLU A 569 -28.60 -2.03 28.79
CA GLU A 569 -28.17 -0.63 28.88
C GLU A 569 -27.67 -0.28 30.29
N ALA A 570 -28.29 -0.81 31.33
CA ALA A 570 -27.87 -0.56 32.71
C ALA A 570 -26.51 -1.22 33.02
N LEU A 571 -26.33 -2.47 32.57
CA LEU A 571 -25.05 -3.17 32.69
C LEU A 571 -23.97 -2.51 31.84
N ALA A 572 -24.26 -2.19 30.57
CA ALA A 572 -23.34 -1.53 29.66
C ALA A 572 -22.90 -0.16 30.20
N GLY A 573 -23.82 0.60 30.80
CA GLY A 573 -23.50 1.89 31.42
C GLY A 573 -22.48 1.77 32.55
N VAL A 574 -22.65 0.82 33.48
CA VAL A 574 -21.69 0.60 34.58
C VAL A 574 -20.32 0.17 34.04
N LEU A 575 -20.29 -0.75 33.08
CA LEU A 575 -19.05 -1.21 32.46
C LEU A 575 -18.32 -0.08 31.72
N ALA A 576 -19.06 0.77 30.99
CA ALA A 576 -18.49 1.90 30.26
C ALA A 576 -17.93 2.99 31.19
N GLU A 577 -18.64 3.27 32.30
CA GLU A 577 -18.16 4.18 33.35
C GLU A 577 -16.84 3.67 33.96
N CYS A 578 -16.74 2.38 34.25
CA CYS A 578 -15.49 1.79 34.76
C CYS A 578 -14.36 1.83 33.74
N ALA A 579 -14.65 1.56 32.46
CA ALA A 579 -13.66 1.63 31.38
C ALA A 579 -13.07 3.04 31.25
N ALA A 580 -13.94 4.05 31.27
CA ALA A 580 -13.55 5.45 31.20
C ALA A 580 -12.74 5.89 32.43
N GLU A 581 -13.14 5.47 33.64
CA GLU A 581 -12.42 5.80 34.88
C GLU A 581 -11.04 5.14 34.95
N ALA A 582 -10.94 3.87 34.55
CA ALA A 582 -9.68 3.12 34.60
C ALA A 582 -8.72 3.43 33.43
N GLY A 583 -9.23 3.99 32.33
CA GLY A 583 -8.45 4.19 31.10
C GLY A 583 -8.00 2.87 30.45
N LYS A 584 -8.77 1.79 30.64
CA LYS A 584 -8.50 0.45 30.11
C LYS A 584 -9.74 -0.05 29.35
N PRO A 585 -9.57 -0.74 28.20
CA PRO A 585 -10.69 -1.22 27.41
C PRO A 585 -11.55 -2.25 28.17
N VAL A 586 -12.87 -2.04 28.11
CA VAL A 586 -13.86 -3.02 28.56
C VAL A 586 -14.78 -3.34 27.39
N VAL A 587 -14.99 -4.64 27.13
CA VAL A 587 -15.94 -5.13 26.12
C VAL A 587 -16.96 -6.04 26.79
N ALA A 588 -18.19 -6.04 26.29
CA ALA A 588 -19.23 -6.92 26.80
C ALA A 588 -19.79 -7.84 25.71
N ALA A 589 -20.04 -9.09 26.05
CA ALA A 589 -20.79 -10.03 25.22
C ALA A 589 -22.07 -10.42 25.96
N PHE A 590 -23.21 -9.97 25.45
CA PHE A 590 -24.53 -10.30 25.99
C PHE A 590 -25.13 -11.45 25.19
N THR A 591 -25.01 -12.67 25.73
CA THR A 591 -25.44 -13.89 25.04
C THR A 591 -26.78 -14.40 25.59
N GLY A 592 -27.56 -15.09 24.77
CA GLY A 592 -28.83 -15.70 25.18
C GLY A 592 -30.03 -14.73 25.27
N ILE A 593 -29.91 -13.51 24.75
CA ILE A 593 -31.03 -12.58 24.60
C ILE A 593 -31.83 -12.95 23.35
N LEU A 594 -33.08 -13.36 23.55
CA LEU A 594 -33.97 -13.82 22.48
C LEU A 594 -34.91 -12.72 21.96
N ASP A 595 -35.01 -11.61 22.68
CA ASP A 595 -35.86 -10.48 22.29
C ASP A 595 -35.15 -9.64 21.21
N PRO A 596 -35.65 -9.61 19.96
CA PRO A 596 -35.02 -8.88 18.86
C PRO A 596 -35.11 -7.36 19.02
N SER A 597 -35.94 -6.85 19.94
CA SER A 597 -36.03 -5.42 20.23
C SER A 597 -34.87 -4.90 21.10
N VAL A 598 -34.17 -5.81 21.80
CA VAL A 598 -33.04 -5.46 22.65
C VAL A 598 -31.77 -5.39 21.82
N HIS A 599 -31.10 -4.25 21.88
CA HIS A 599 -29.87 -4.01 21.14
C HIS A 599 -28.66 -4.55 21.92
N VAL A 600 -28.03 -5.61 21.39
CA VAL A 600 -26.96 -6.35 22.08
C VAL A 600 -25.59 -6.28 21.38
N GLU A 601 -25.54 -5.66 20.21
CA GLU A 601 -24.37 -5.66 19.32
C GLU A 601 -24.08 -4.26 18.79
N GLY A 602 -22.84 -3.79 18.94
CA GLY A 602 -22.44 -2.42 18.62
C GLY A 602 -22.38 -1.52 19.85
N MET A 603 -22.54 -0.21 19.63
CA MET A 603 -22.42 0.81 20.67
C MET A 603 -23.70 0.88 21.51
N VAL A 604 -23.63 0.40 22.75
CA VAL A 604 -24.73 0.46 23.71
C VAL A 604 -24.46 1.56 24.74
N GLY A 605 -25.43 2.45 24.91
CA GLY A 605 -25.38 3.57 25.84
C GLY A 605 -26.27 4.73 25.35
N SER A 606 -26.13 5.90 25.96
CA SER A 606 -26.82 7.13 25.54
C SER A 606 -25.80 8.22 25.18
N ALA A 607 -26.21 9.23 24.40
CA ALA A 607 -25.32 10.34 24.02
C ALA A 607 -24.77 11.15 25.22
N GLU A 608 -25.43 11.06 26.38
CA GLU A 608 -25.05 11.76 27.61
C GLU A 608 -24.11 10.93 28.51
N LYS A 609 -23.89 9.65 28.19
CA LYS A 609 -23.07 8.71 28.97
C LYS A 609 -22.00 8.04 28.10
N PRO A 610 -20.91 7.51 28.68
CA PRO A 610 -19.98 6.66 27.95
C PRO A 610 -20.71 5.47 27.31
N VAL A 611 -20.37 5.17 26.05
CA VAL A 611 -20.91 4.03 25.30
C VAL A 611 -19.97 2.83 25.40
N LEU A 612 -20.52 1.62 25.45
CA LEU A 612 -19.75 0.38 25.50
C LEU A 612 -19.83 -0.37 24.16
N PRO A 613 -18.70 -0.92 23.66
CA PRO A 613 -18.73 -1.88 22.57
C PRO A 613 -19.27 -3.24 23.07
N CYS A 614 -20.45 -3.59 22.59
CA CYS A 614 -21.16 -4.82 22.94
C CYS A 614 -21.18 -5.81 21.77
N PHE A 615 -21.23 -7.08 22.11
CA PHE A 615 -21.23 -8.20 21.17
C PHE A 615 -22.37 -9.16 21.48
N SER A 616 -22.98 -9.72 20.44
CA SER A 616 -23.94 -10.82 20.55
C SER A 616 -23.27 -12.16 20.91
N ASN A 617 -21.96 -12.28 20.67
CA ASN A 617 -21.20 -13.50 20.89
C ASN A 617 -19.81 -13.20 21.51
N ALA A 618 -19.41 -14.01 22.50
CA ALA A 618 -18.18 -13.77 23.23
C ALA A 618 -16.92 -14.08 22.42
N GLY A 619 -16.98 -15.02 21.46
CA GLY A 619 -15.85 -15.35 20.59
C GLY A 619 -15.38 -14.18 19.74
N ALA A 620 -16.31 -13.42 19.15
CA ALA A 620 -16.01 -12.21 18.39
C ALA A 620 -15.42 -11.12 19.28
N ALA A 621 -15.93 -10.93 20.50
CA ALA A 621 -15.36 -9.98 21.46
C ALA A 621 -13.89 -10.32 21.79
N VAL A 622 -13.61 -11.61 22.05
CA VAL A 622 -12.24 -12.11 22.32
C VAL A 622 -11.34 -11.91 21.10
N ALA A 623 -11.80 -12.32 19.91
CA ALA A 623 -11.03 -12.19 18.67
C ALA A 623 -10.73 -10.73 18.32
N ALA A 624 -11.72 -9.84 18.47
CA ALA A 624 -11.56 -8.42 18.21
C ALA A 624 -10.54 -7.78 19.17
N LEU A 625 -10.65 -8.09 20.47
CA LEU A 625 -9.70 -7.59 21.47
C LEU A 625 -8.28 -8.14 21.23
N ALA A 626 -8.14 -9.41 20.87
CA ALA A 626 -6.84 -10.01 20.56
C ALA A 626 -6.14 -9.33 19.37
N ALA A 627 -6.88 -9.04 18.31
CA ALA A 627 -6.34 -8.31 17.16
C ALA A 627 -5.89 -6.88 17.53
N ILE A 628 -6.63 -6.20 18.43
CA ILE A 628 -6.27 -4.88 18.93
C ILE A 628 -5.03 -4.93 19.83
N VAL A 629 -4.89 -5.96 20.68
CA VAL A 629 -3.67 -6.20 21.46
C VAL A 629 -2.47 -6.40 20.53
N GLY A 630 -2.61 -7.20 19.47
CA GLY A 630 -1.56 -7.40 18.48
C GLY A 630 -1.17 -6.10 17.78
N TYR A 631 -2.14 -5.24 17.45
CA TYR A 631 -1.87 -3.90 16.92
C TYR A 631 -1.17 -2.99 17.93
N ALA A 632 -1.62 -2.95 19.19
CA ALA A 632 -1.01 -2.13 20.23
C ALA A 632 0.46 -2.53 20.46
N GLN A 633 0.74 -3.84 20.52
CA GLN A 633 2.10 -4.37 20.59
C GLN A 633 2.94 -3.97 19.37
N TRP A 634 2.38 -4.06 18.16
CA TRP A 634 3.09 -3.59 16.95
C TRP A 634 3.41 -2.10 17.02
N ARG A 635 2.45 -1.27 17.44
CA ARG A 635 2.60 0.18 17.51
C ARG A 635 3.64 0.60 18.54
N ASP A 636 3.68 -0.08 19.68
CA ASP A 636 4.53 0.26 20.82
C ASP A 636 5.94 -0.37 20.71
N ARG A 637 6.12 -1.37 19.83
CA ARG A 637 7.43 -1.98 19.54
C ARG A 637 8.33 -1.03 18.77
N ASP A 638 9.62 -1.05 19.11
CA ASP A 638 10.65 -0.45 18.24
C ASP A 638 10.72 -1.24 16.93
N GLN A 639 10.27 -0.59 15.86
CA GLN A 639 10.26 -1.16 14.52
C GLN A 639 11.68 -1.32 13.95
N GLY A 640 12.69 -0.68 14.56
CA GLY A 640 14.07 -0.65 14.09
C GLY A 640 14.24 0.16 12.81
N LEU A 641 15.49 0.32 12.38
CA LEU A 641 15.83 0.80 11.04
C LEU A 641 15.77 -0.36 10.04
N PHE A 642 15.55 -0.04 8.77
CA PHE A 642 15.74 -1.02 7.70
C PHE A 642 17.20 -1.48 7.70
N VAL A 643 17.41 -2.79 7.55
CA VAL A 643 18.75 -3.36 7.58
C VAL A 643 19.41 -3.19 6.22
N GLU A 644 20.57 -2.56 6.21
CA GLU A 644 21.47 -2.47 5.06
C GLU A 644 22.71 -3.33 5.35
N PRO A 645 22.80 -4.55 4.81
CA PRO A 645 23.97 -5.41 5.00
C PRO A 645 25.25 -4.77 4.46
N ASP A 646 26.34 -4.90 5.22
CA ASP A 646 27.67 -4.46 4.78
C ASP A 646 28.23 -5.36 3.67
N GLY A 647 29.09 -4.76 2.84
CA GLY A 647 29.87 -5.47 1.81
C GLY A 647 29.13 -5.79 0.52
N CYS A 648 27.97 -5.15 0.25
CA CYS A 648 27.25 -5.32 -1.01
C CYS A 648 27.80 -4.42 -2.13
N ASP A 649 28.19 -5.02 -3.26
CA ASP A 649 28.54 -4.36 -4.52
C ASP A 649 27.30 -4.21 -5.41
N VAL A 650 26.47 -3.21 -5.08
CA VAL A 650 25.19 -2.96 -5.77
C VAL A 650 25.41 -2.53 -7.23
N GLU A 651 26.40 -1.66 -7.49
CA GLU A 651 26.68 -1.14 -8.84
C GLU A 651 27.26 -2.23 -9.74
N GLY A 652 28.30 -2.96 -9.29
CA GLY A 652 28.90 -4.04 -10.08
C GLY A 652 27.93 -5.19 -10.35
N THR A 653 27.05 -5.50 -9.39
CA THR A 653 25.97 -6.48 -9.60
C THR A 653 24.96 -5.98 -10.63
N ARG A 654 24.63 -4.68 -10.64
CA ARG A 654 23.71 -4.09 -11.64
C ARG A 654 24.29 -4.16 -13.05
N GLU A 655 25.57 -3.86 -13.22
CA GLU A 655 26.25 -3.95 -14.51
C GLU A 655 26.24 -5.40 -15.02
N THR A 656 26.60 -6.34 -14.15
CA THR A 656 26.59 -7.79 -14.43
C THR A 656 25.19 -8.26 -14.85
N LEU A 657 24.15 -7.88 -14.10
CA LEU A 657 22.77 -8.22 -14.40
C LEU A 657 22.30 -7.61 -15.73
N THR A 658 22.63 -6.35 -15.99
CA THR A 658 22.31 -5.67 -17.25
C THR A 658 22.89 -6.42 -18.45
N ALA A 659 24.14 -6.86 -18.36
CA ALA A 659 24.79 -7.67 -19.39
C ALA A 659 24.10 -9.03 -19.58
N MET A 660 23.69 -9.69 -18.49
CA MET A 660 22.94 -10.97 -18.56
C MET A 660 21.54 -10.81 -19.17
N LEU A 661 20.89 -9.67 -18.95
CA LEU A 661 19.56 -9.33 -19.45
C LEU A 661 19.54 -8.96 -20.95
N ALA A 662 20.66 -8.58 -21.55
CA ALA A 662 20.74 -8.18 -22.96
C ALA A 662 20.18 -9.23 -23.96
N GLY A 663 20.13 -10.52 -23.56
CA GLY A 663 19.56 -11.61 -24.34
C GLY A 663 18.12 -12.00 -24.00
N VAL A 664 17.47 -11.33 -23.04
CA VAL A 664 16.12 -11.66 -22.55
C VAL A 664 15.08 -10.80 -23.29
N THR A 665 14.18 -11.42 -24.04
CA THR A 665 13.14 -10.71 -24.81
C THR A 665 11.73 -11.06 -24.32
N GLY A 666 10.87 -10.03 -24.18
CA GLY A 666 9.49 -10.17 -23.70
C GLY A 666 9.40 -10.65 -22.25
N GLU A 667 8.39 -11.46 -21.95
CA GLU A 667 8.08 -12.01 -20.62
C GLU A 667 8.83 -13.32 -20.30
N LYS A 668 9.75 -13.76 -21.17
CA LYS A 668 10.45 -15.04 -20.97
C LYS A 668 11.45 -14.93 -19.82
N LEU A 669 11.31 -15.82 -18.84
CA LEU A 669 12.31 -16.02 -17.80
C LEU A 669 13.48 -16.87 -18.31
N ARG A 670 14.69 -16.51 -17.91
CA ARG A 670 15.91 -17.27 -18.18
C ARG A 670 16.51 -17.76 -16.87
N LYS A 671 16.66 -19.08 -16.73
CA LYS A 671 17.43 -19.69 -15.64
C LYS A 671 18.92 -19.45 -15.86
N LEU A 672 19.60 -18.97 -14.82
CA LEU A 672 21.06 -18.86 -14.81
C LEU A 672 21.70 -20.23 -14.55
N ASP A 673 22.87 -20.48 -15.14
CA ASP A 673 23.71 -21.59 -14.71
C ASP A 673 24.31 -21.32 -13.32
N ALA A 674 24.85 -22.37 -12.69
CA ALA A 674 25.34 -22.29 -11.31
C ALA A 674 26.48 -21.27 -11.13
N GLY A 675 27.35 -21.10 -12.13
CA GLY A 675 28.46 -20.15 -12.06
C GLY A 675 27.98 -18.70 -12.15
N ALA A 676 27.10 -18.40 -13.11
CA ALA A 676 26.48 -17.09 -13.26
C ALA A 676 25.62 -16.72 -12.05
N ALA A 677 24.85 -17.67 -11.50
CA ALA A 677 24.07 -17.48 -10.29
C ALA A 677 24.97 -17.19 -9.07
N ALA A 678 26.05 -17.96 -8.87
CA ALA A 678 26.98 -17.73 -7.77
C ALA A 678 27.70 -16.37 -7.88
N ALA A 679 28.14 -15.98 -9.09
CA ALA A 679 28.77 -14.68 -9.31
C ALA A 679 27.83 -13.51 -8.99
N LEU A 680 26.55 -13.62 -9.37
CA LEU A 680 25.53 -12.61 -9.07
C LEU A 680 25.26 -12.52 -7.56
N LEU A 681 25.15 -13.65 -6.87
CA LEU A 681 24.88 -13.72 -5.43
C LEU A 681 26.07 -13.24 -4.59
N ALA A 682 27.30 -13.52 -5.04
CA ALA A 682 28.54 -13.09 -4.37
C ALA A 682 28.65 -11.55 -4.26
N GLY A 683 28.07 -10.81 -5.21
CA GLY A 683 27.98 -9.34 -5.14
C GLY A 683 27.23 -8.82 -3.90
N TYR A 684 26.41 -9.65 -3.26
CA TYR A 684 25.72 -9.34 -2.00
C TYR A 684 26.31 -10.07 -0.78
N GLY A 685 27.46 -10.72 -0.94
CA GLY A 685 28.08 -11.55 0.10
C GLY A 685 27.32 -12.85 0.37
N ILE A 686 26.58 -13.37 -0.62
CA ILE A 686 25.86 -14.63 -0.50
C ILE A 686 26.66 -15.73 -1.19
N ASP A 687 27.32 -16.57 -0.40
CA ASP A 687 28.14 -17.68 -0.89
C ASP A 687 27.33 -18.99 -0.99
N VAL A 688 27.36 -19.61 -2.18
CA VAL A 688 26.75 -20.91 -2.45
C VAL A 688 27.86 -21.95 -2.58
N VAL A 689 27.71 -23.08 -1.89
CA VAL A 689 28.74 -24.14 -1.92
C VAL A 689 28.91 -24.67 -3.35
N PRO A 690 30.13 -24.61 -3.94
CA PRO A 690 30.35 -25.05 -5.31
C PRO A 690 30.01 -26.52 -5.50
N THR A 691 29.37 -26.82 -6.63
CA THR A 691 29.05 -28.19 -7.05
C THR A 691 29.73 -28.45 -8.38
N LEU A 692 30.49 -29.54 -8.48
CA LEU A 692 31.26 -29.89 -9.67
C LEU A 692 30.72 -31.18 -10.30
N GLY A 693 30.28 -31.10 -11.55
CA GLY A 693 29.89 -32.26 -12.36
C GLY A 693 31.11 -33.06 -12.83
N PHE A 694 30.92 -34.35 -13.07
CA PHE A 694 31.97 -35.24 -13.59
C PHE A 694 31.40 -36.31 -14.53
N GLY A 695 32.22 -36.77 -15.48
CA GLY A 695 31.90 -37.89 -16.37
C GLY A 695 32.40 -39.23 -15.83
N THR A 696 33.60 -39.26 -15.24
CA THR A 696 34.26 -40.50 -14.77
C THR A 696 34.49 -40.52 -13.26
N PRO A 697 34.64 -41.71 -12.63
CA PRO A 697 34.97 -41.80 -11.21
C PRO A 697 36.29 -41.10 -10.82
N ASP A 698 37.27 -41.02 -11.71
CA ASP A 698 38.53 -40.30 -11.44
C ASP A 698 38.37 -38.78 -11.53
N GLU A 699 37.56 -38.29 -12.47
CA GLU A 699 37.14 -36.88 -12.49
C GLU A 699 36.35 -36.51 -11.22
N ALA A 700 35.56 -37.44 -10.66
CA ALA A 700 34.87 -37.24 -9.39
C ALA A 700 35.85 -37.02 -8.24
N VAL A 701 36.96 -37.76 -8.21
CA VAL A 701 38.01 -37.60 -7.19
C VAL A 701 38.74 -36.26 -7.36
N GLN A 702 39.07 -35.87 -8.59
CA GLN A 702 39.66 -34.55 -8.86
C GLN A 702 38.73 -33.41 -8.44
N ALA A 703 37.42 -33.56 -8.71
CA ALA A 703 36.41 -32.63 -8.23
C ALA A 703 36.35 -32.59 -6.70
N ALA A 704 36.38 -33.75 -6.03
CA ALA A 704 36.40 -33.86 -4.57
C ALA A 704 37.63 -33.18 -3.94
N ASP A 705 38.82 -33.37 -4.52
CA ASP A 705 40.05 -32.72 -4.07
C ASP A 705 39.98 -31.19 -4.22
N ALA A 706 39.28 -30.70 -5.24
CA ALA A 706 39.08 -29.27 -5.46
C ALA A 706 38.05 -28.63 -4.52
N VAL A 707 36.96 -29.33 -4.17
CA VAL A 707 35.94 -28.82 -3.24
C VAL A 707 36.25 -29.09 -1.77
N GLY A 708 37.11 -30.05 -1.47
CA GLY A 708 37.52 -30.44 -0.12
C GLY A 708 36.70 -31.58 0.49
N TRP A 709 37.38 -32.45 1.25
CA TRP A 709 36.82 -33.63 1.92
C TRP A 709 36.31 -33.29 3.34
N PRO A 710 35.28 -33.99 3.87
CA PRO A 710 34.48 -35.03 3.20
C PRO A 710 33.50 -34.45 2.17
N VAL A 711 33.08 -35.28 1.21
CA VAL A 711 32.20 -34.86 0.11
C VAL A 711 30.86 -35.59 0.10
N VAL A 712 29.92 -34.99 -0.62
CA VAL A 712 28.60 -35.51 -0.93
C VAL A 712 28.52 -35.77 -2.42
N LEU A 713 27.98 -36.93 -2.79
CA LEU A 713 27.69 -37.31 -4.17
C LEU A 713 26.17 -37.16 -4.44
N LYS A 714 25.80 -36.42 -5.48
CA LYS A 714 24.40 -36.14 -5.84
C LYS A 714 24.12 -36.43 -7.31
N THR A 715 22.85 -36.70 -7.62
CA THR A 715 22.35 -36.75 -9.01
C THR A 715 21.91 -35.37 -9.47
N THR A 716 22.03 -35.11 -10.78
CA THR A 716 21.52 -33.88 -11.39
C THR A 716 20.04 -33.95 -11.76
N ASP A 717 19.41 -35.13 -11.61
CA ASP A 717 17.99 -35.32 -11.91
C ASP A 717 17.10 -34.53 -10.92
N PRO A 718 16.26 -33.58 -11.39
CA PRO A 718 15.43 -32.75 -10.52
C PRO A 718 14.49 -33.53 -9.60
N ALA A 719 14.01 -34.71 -10.01
CA ALA A 719 13.08 -35.52 -9.21
C ALA A 719 13.80 -36.31 -8.10
N LEU A 720 15.11 -36.53 -8.23
CA LEU A 720 15.89 -37.40 -7.33
C LEU A 720 16.97 -36.67 -6.53
N ARG A 721 17.38 -35.46 -6.95
CA ARG A 721 18.50 -34.68 -6.37
C ARG A 721 18.36 -34.37 -4.87
N HIS A 722 17.14 -34.42 -4.31
CA HIS A 722 16.86 -34.20 -2.89
C HIS A 722 16.36 -35.45 -2.14
N ARG A 723 16.38 -36.63 -2.77
CA ARG A 723 15.79 -37.87 -2.24
C ARG A 723 16.85 -38.88 -1.81
N LEU A 724 17.30 -38.76 -0.55
CA LEU A 724 18.21 -39.73 0.07
C LEU A 724 17.62 -41.15 0.11
N ASP A 725 16.31 -41.24 0.34
CA ASP A 725 15.53 -42.48 0.43
C ASP A 725 15.51 -43.26 -0.90
N LEU A 726 15.64 -42.57 -2.03
CA LEU A 726 15.71 -43.16 -3.37
C LEU A 726 17.16 -43.30 -3.89
N GLY A 727 18.16 -43.06 -3.04
CA GLY A 727 19.57 -43.17 -3.40
C GLY A 727 20.10 -42.04 -4.30
N GLY A 728 19.36 -40.94 -4.43
CA GLY A 728 19.75 -39.75 -5.20
C GLY A 728 20.84 -38.89 -4.55
N VAL A 729 21.20 -39.19 -3.30
CA VAL A 729 22.26 -38.50 -2.54
C VAL A 729 23.02 -39.52 -1.67
N ARG A 730 24.36 -39.43 -1.65
CA ARG A 730 25.25 -40.18 -0.74
C ARG A 730 26.10 -39.19 0.06
N LEU A 731 25.98 -39.25 1.37
CA LEU A 731 26.65 -38.34 2.31
C LEU A 731 27.92 -38.99 2.89
N ASP A 732 28.75 -38.15 3.53
CA ASP A 732 29.86 -38.57 4.39
C ASP A 732 30.93 -39.45 3.69
N ILE A 733 31.29 -39.08 2.46
CA ILE A 733 32.34 -39.78 1.72
C ILE A 733 33.68 -39.16 2.09
N GLN A 734 34.53 -39.92 2.78
CA GLN A 734 35.76 -39.43 3.42
C GLN A 734 37.01 -39.53 2.54
N ASP A 735 36.99 -40.40 1.53
CA ASP A 735 38.17 -40.72 0.73
C ASP A 735 37.85 -41.12 -0.72
N ALA A 736 38.89 -41.11 -1.55
CA ALA A 736 38.81 -41.37 -2.99
C ALA A 736 38.38 -42.80 -3.35
N GLU A 737 38.66 -43.81 -2.51
CA GLU A 737 38.23 -45.20 -2.76
C GLU A 737 36.73 -45.33 -2.53
N SER A 738 36.27 -44.82 -1.39
CA SER A 738 34.87 -44.72 -1.01
C SER A 738 34.05 -43.96 -2.05
N LEU A 739 34.57 -42.86 -2.60
CA LEU A 739 33.89 -42.09 -3.65
C LEU A 739 33.68 -42.91 -4.92
N ARG A 740 34.73 -43.57 -5.44
CA ARG A 740 34.62 -44.41 -6.65
C ARG A 740 33.58 -45.52 -6.47
N LEU A 741 33.57 -46.15 -5.30
CA LEU A 741 32.59 -47.19 -4.98
C LEU A 741 31.15 -46.61 -4.96
N ASN A 742 30.95 -45.48 -4.29
CA ASN A 742 29.65 -44.81 -4.22
C ASN A 742 29.15 -44.37 -5.60
N VAL A 743 30.03 -43.86 -6.48
CA VAL A 743 29.67 -43.53 -7.87
C VAL A 743 29.16 -44.76 -8.62
N ALA A 744 29.87 -45.88 -8.55
CA ALA A 744 29.47 -47.11 -9.23
C ALA A 744 28.18 -47.72 -8.67
N GLN A 745 27.95 -47.62 -7.36
CA GLN A 745 26.73 -48.09 -6.71
C GLN A 745 25.54 -47.17 -7.04
N MET A 746 25.73 -45.86 -6.99
CA MET A 746 24.68 -44.89 -7.27
C MET A 746 24.24 -44.94 -8.73
N ARG A 747 25.17 -45.07 -9.70
CA ARG A 747 24.80 -45.26 -11.11
C ARG A 747 23.93 -46.50 -11.32
N ARG A 748 24.25 -47.63 -10.66
CA ARG A 748 23.42 -48.85 -10.71
C ARG A 748 22.06 -48.66 -10.05
N ALA A 749 22.01 -47.98 -8.90
CA ALA A 749 20.75 -47.74 -8.20
C ALA A 749 19.80 -46.83 -8.99
N LEU A 750 20.36 -45.89 -9.77
CA LEU A 750 19.60 -44.93 -10.56
C LEU A 750 19.26 -45.41 -11.98
N GLU A 751 19.82 -46.54 -12.44
CA GLU A 751 19.58 -47.11 -13.78
C GLU A 751 18.08 -47.25 -14.14
N PRO A 752 17.18 -47.65 -13.23
CA PRO A 752 15.73 -47.70 -13.53
C PRO A 752 15.10 -46.33 -13.83
N TYR A 753 15.73 -45.25 -13.41
CA TYR A 753 15.30 -43.87 -13.61
C TYR A 753 16.05 -43.17 -14.75
N GLY A 754 16.93 -43.90 -15.46
CA GLY A 754 17.74 -43.39 -16.55
C GLY A 754 19.24 -43.35 -16.22
N SER A 755 19.99 -42.49 -16.90
CA SER A 755 21.43 -42.29 -16.67
C SER A 755 21.71 -40.83 -16.35
N PRO A 756 21.23 -40.32 -15.20
CA PRO A 756 21.43 -38.92 -14.86
C PRO A 756 22.91 -38.62 -14.61
N SER A 757 23.30 -37.37 -14.86
CA SER A 757 24.65 -36.90 -14.52
C SER A 757 24.80 -36.86 -13.00
N LEU A 758 26.04 -36.98 -12.53
CA LEU A 758 26.37 -36.95 -11.12
C LEU A 758 27.30 -35.77 -10.84
N GLU A 759 27.27 -35.29 -9.61
CA GLU A 759 28.03 -34.14 -9.16
C GLU A 759 28.56 -34.36 -7.74
N VAL A 760 29.70 -33.73 -7.44
CA VAL A 760 30.35 -33.74 -6.13
C VAL A 760 30.27 -32.35 -5.52
N GLN A 761 29.98 -32.28 -4.22
CA GLN A 761 29.95 -31.06 -3.43
C GLN A 761 30.62 -31.32 -2.07
N ALA A 762 31.29 -30.31 -1.50
CA ALA A 762 31.81 -30.39 -0.13
C ALA A 762 30.67 -30.66 0.87
N MET A 763 30.93 -31.48 1.89
CA MET A 763 29.95 -31.74 2.94
C MET A 763 29.87 -30.56 3.90
N ALA A 764 28.69 -29.92 3.97
CA ALA A 764 28.42 -28.89 4.96
C ALA A 764 28.19 -29.49 6.37
N PRO A 765 28.41 -28.70 7.43
CA PRO A 765 28.11 -29.12 8.80
C PRO A 765 26.66 -29.61 8.97
N VAL A 766 26.46 -30.58 9.86
CA VAL A 766 25.12 -31.08 10.20
C VAL A 766 24.29 -29.95 10.82
N GLY A 767 23.05 -29.81 10.34
CA GLY A 767 22.17 -28.74 10.76
C GLY A 767 20.71 -28.96 10.35
N GLN A 768 19.86 -28.02 10.73
CA GLN A 768 18.46 -28.00 10.32
C GLN A 768 18.37 -27.51 8.87
N ALA A 769 17.69 -28.26 8.02
CA ALA A 769 17.43 -27.85 6.64
C ALA A 769 16.31 -26.80 6.59
N CYS A 770 16.62 -25.67 5.98
CA CYS A 770 15.76 -24.52 5.75
C CYS A 770 15.70 -24.23 4.24
N THR A 771 14.74 -23.40 3.84
CA THR A 771 14.63 -22.88 2.48
C THR A 771 14.28 -21.41 2.50
N PHE A 772 14.86 -20.67 1.56
CA PHE A 772 14.47 -19.30 1.25
C PHE A 772 13.98 -19.23 -0.19
N ARG A 773 12.92 -18.48 -0.41
CA ARG A 773 12.42 -18.18 -1.75
C ARG A 773 12.12 -16.71 -1.85
N ALA A 774 12.66 -16.03 -2.85
CA ALA A 774 12.33 -14.66 -3.13
C ALA A 774 11.88 -14.48 -4.59
N ILE A 775 10.66 -14.00 -4.78
CA ILE A 775 10.09 -13.76 -6.10
C ILE A 775 9.98 -12.27 -6.39
N GLU A 776 9.94 -11.91 -7.66
CA GLU A 776 9.44 -10.62 -8.12
C GLU A 776 7.97 -10.76 -8.52
N ASP A 777 7.07 -10.27 -7.67
CA ASP A 777 5.64 -10.26 -7.90
C ASP A 777 5.21 -9.02 -8.72
N PRO A 778 4.32 -9.16 -9.73
CA PRO A 778 3.88 -8.01 -10.51
C PRO A 778 3.17 -6.92 -9.71
N LEU A 779 2.42 -7.30 -8.67
CA LEU A 779 1.70 -6.38 -7.79
C LEU A 779 2.61 -5.91 -6.66
N LEU A 780 3.08 -6.82 -5.81
CA LEU A 780 3.80 -6.52 -4.55
C LEU A 780 5.27 -6.09 -4.74
N GLY A 781 5.87 -6.44 -5.88
CA GLY A 781 7.32 -6.38 -6.07
C GLY A 781 8.03 -7.54 -5.37
N PRO A 782 9.18 -7.32 -4.72
CA PRO A 782 9.92 -8.41 -4.08
C PRO A 782 9.13 -9.02 -2.93
N VAL A 783 9.02 -10.35 -2.90
CA VAL A 783 8.44 -11.10 -1.78
C VAL A 783 9.43 -12.15 -1.32
N LEU A 784 9.93 -12.00 -0.09
CA LEU A 784 10.79 -12.97 0.59
C LEU A 784 9.92 -13.99 1.34
N SER A 785 10.29 -15.26 1.24
CA SER A 785 9.65 -16.38 1.92
C SER A 785 10.69 -17.24 2.61
N PHE A 786 10.41 -17.69 3.83
CA PHE A 786 11.25 -18.58 4.61
C PHE A 786 10.43 -19.74 5.17
N GLY A 787 11.03 -20.93 5.21
CA GLY A 787 10.44 -22.11 5.83
C GLY A 787 11.46 -23.20 6.11
N LEU A 788 11.03 -24.27 6.78
CA LEU A 788 11.87 -25.45 6.99
C LEU A 788 11.69 -26.40 5.80
N ALA A 789 12.79 -26.81 5.17
CA ALA A 789 12.76 -27.60 3.94
C ALA A 789 12.07 -28.97 4.16
N GLY A 790 11.42 -29.48 3.11
CA GLY A 790 10.67 -30.76 3.14
C GLY A 790 9.17 -30.57 3.30
N ASP A 791 8.49 -31.54 3.92
CA ASP A 791 7.01 -31.58 4.00
C ASP A 791 6.37 -30.37 4.67
N ALA A 792 7.09 -29.68 5.57
CA ALA A 792 6.61 -28.47 6.21
C ALA A 792 6.22 -27.41 5.15
N VAL A 793 7.10 -27.16 4.18
CA VAL A 793 6.83 -26.22 3.09
C VAL A 793 6.12 -26.85 1.89
N ASN A 794 6.40 -28.13 1.59
CA ASN A 794 5.90 -28.79 0.38
C ASN A 794 4.46 -29.30 0.50
N LEU A 795 4.03 -29.66 1.72
CA LEU A 795 2.72 -30.28 1.98
C LEU A 795 1.85 -29.44 2.92
N LEU A 796 2.45 -28.79 3.92
CA LEU A 796 1.72 -28.06 4.96
C LEU A 796 1.65 -26.54 4.72
N ASP A 797 2.30 -26.05 3.64
CA ASP A 797 2.37 -24.63 3.29
C ASP A 797 2.87 -23.75 4.46
N ASP A 798 3.79 -24.28 5.28
CA ASP A 798 4.33 -23.62 6.48
C ASP A 798 5.43 -22.61 6.12
N TRP A 799 5.02 -21.56 5.41
CA TRP A 799 5.87 -20.45 4.98
C TRP A 799 5.62 -19.19 5.81
N ALA A 800 6.69 -18.42 5.99
CA ALA A 800 6.62 -17.05 6.44
C ALA A 800 7.02 -16.11 5.31
N HIS A 801 6.18 -15.13 5.00
CA HIS A 801 6.43 -14.16 3.93
C HIS A 801 6.72 -12.76 4.49
N ARG A 802 7.53 -11.98 3.79
CA ARG A 802 7.77 -10.55 4.04
C ARG A 802 8.01 -9.80 2.73
N VAL A 803 7.66 -8.51 2.70
CA VAL A 803 7.90 -7.62 1.56
C VAL A 803 9.02 -6.63 1.93
N PRO A 804 10.18 -6.66 1.26
CA PRO A 804 11.26 -5.68 1.46
C PRO A 804 10.84 -4.22 1.19
N PRO A 805 11.53 -3.24 1.79
CA PRO A 805 12.69 -3.37 2.69
C PRO A 805 12.30 -3.92 4.07
N LEU A 806 13.23 -4.64 4.72
CA LEU A 806 12.99 -5.34 5.99
C LEU A 806 13.78 -4.69 7.14
N SER A 807 13.11 -4.48 8.28
CA SER A 807 13.80 -4.09 9.50
C SER A 807 14.37 -5.29 10.26
N ALA A 808 15.19 -5.03 11.28
CA ALA A 808 15.69 -6.08 12.17
C ALA A 808 14.54 -6.87 12.84
N ALA A 809 13.44 -6.19 13.16
CA ALA A 809 12.23 -6.83 13.68
C ALA A 809 11.55 -7.72 12.64
N ASP A 810 11.46 -7.28 11.38
CA ASP A 810 10.89 -8.08 10.29
C ASP A 810 11.69 -9.38 10.07
N LEU A 811 13.04 -9.28 10.09
CA LEU A 811 13.96 -10.41 9.95
C LEU A 811 13.85 -11.38 11.14
N HIS A 812 13.82 -10.85 12.35
CA HIS A 812 13.60 -11.65 13.55
C HIS A 812 12.30 -12.45 13.47
N ASP A 813 11.22 -11.79 13.05
CA ASP A 813 9.90 -12.39 13.01
C ASP A 813 9.78 -13.40 11.85
N VAL A 814 10.35 -13.14 10.67
CA VAL A 814 10.20 -14.06 9.51
C VAL A 814 10.83 -15.42 9.77
N ILE A 815 11.97 -15.47 10.45
CA ILE A 815 12.64 -16.75 10.79
C ILE A 815 11.86 -17.54 11.85
N ARG A 816 11.14 -16.84 12.73
CA ARG A 816 10.36 -17.45 13.84
C ARG A 816 8.91 -17.77 13.49
N SER A 817 8.38 -17.14 12.44
CA SER A 817 6.96 -17.25 12.06
C SER A 817 6.50 -18.65 11.63
N PRO A 818 7.29 -19.48 10.91
CA PRO A 818 6.84 -20.82 10.54
C PRO A 818 6.56 -21.66 11.78
N ARG A 819 5.52 -22.48 11.77
CA ARG A 819 5.15 -23.34 12.92
C ARG A 819 6.27 -24.33 13.25
N ALA A 820 6.96 -24.82 12.23
CA ALA A 820 8.08 -25.72 12.36
C ALA A 820 9.38 -25.03 12.86
N SER A 821 9.44 -23.69 12.92
CA SER A 821 10.61 -22.92 13.37
C SER A 821 11.09 -23.28 14.78
N ARG A 822 10.22 -23.89 15.60
CA ARG A 822 10.58 -24.46 16.91
C ARG A 822 11.80 -25.39 16.85
N LYS A 823 12.03 -26.07 15.72
CA LYS A 823 13.21 -26.93 15.50
C LYS A 823 14.53 -26.15 15.49
N LEU A 824 14.52 -24.86 15.15
CA LEU A 824 15.70 -23.99 15.15
C LEU A 824 16.23 -23.75 16.58
N PHE A 825 15.36 -23.84 17.60
CA PHE A 825 15.70 -23.55 19.00
C PHE A 825 16.03 -24.80 19.83
N GLY A 826 16.29 -25.93 19.16
CA GLY A 826 16.57 -27.22 19.78
C GLY A 826 15.33 -28.11 19.85
N TYR A 827 15.44 -29.32 19.30
CA TYR A 827 14.34 -30.28 19.23
C TYR A 827 14.86 -31.72 19.30
N GLN A 828 14.25 -32.56 20.13
CA GLN A 828 14.63 -33.97 20.31
C GLN A 828 16.13 -34.21 20.56
N GLY A 829 16.78 -33.33 21.32
CA GLY A 829 18.20 -33.44 21.67
C GLY A 829 19.17 -32.84 20.66
N LEU A 830 18.68 -32.29 19.54
CA LEU A 830 19.50 -31.47 18.64
C LEU A 830 19.77 -30.09 19.26
N PRO A 831 20.98 -29.52 19.07
CA PRO A 831 21.31 -28.18 19.54
C PRO A 831 20.51 -27.10 18.81
N ALA A 832 20.38 -25.94 19.42
CA ALA A 832 19.87 -24.74 18.74
C ALA A 832 20.84 -24.35 17.61
N VAL A 833 20.27 -23.82 16.53
CA VAL A 833 21.03 -23.33 15.37
C VAL A 833 21.43 -21.87 15.56
N ASP A 834 22.40 -21.41 14.78
CA ASP A 834 22.73 -20.00 14.65
C ASP A 834 21.66 -19.27 13.83
N VAL A 835 20.65 -18.77 14.54
CA VAL A 835 19.53 -18.02 13.95
C VAL A 835 20.00 -16.68 13.36
N ALA A 836 21.06 -16.07 13.90
CA ALA A 836 21.57 -14.79 13.40
C ALA A 836 22.12 -14.94 11.96
N SER A 837 22.78 -16.06 11.66
CA SER A 837 23.21 -16.37 10.29
C SER A 837 22.03 -16.51 9.31
N LEU A 838 20.89 -17.03 9.74
CA LEU A 838 19.67 -17.08 8.90
C LEU A 838 19.07 -15.69 8.69
N GLU A 839 19.09 -14.84 9.71
CA GLU A 839 18.64 -13.44 9.64
C GLU A 839 19.53 -12.62 8.68
N ASP A 840 20.86 -12.83 8.67
CA ASP A 840 21.79 -12.18 7.73
C ASP A 840 21.55 -12.61 6.28
N ILE A 841 21.36 -13.92 6.02
CA ILE A 841 20.99 -14.42 4.68
C ILE A 841 19.67 -13.78 4.21
N ALA A 842 18.67 -13.70 5.09
CA ALA A 842 17.40 -13.07 4.79
C ALA A 842 17.56 -11.57 4.46
N ALA A 843 18.40 -10.85 5.20
CA ALA A 843 18.69 -9.44 4.97
C ALA A 843 19.36 -9.20 3.60
N ARG A 844 20.41 -9.97 3.29
CA ARG A 844 21.13 -9.89 2.02
C ARG A 844 20.24 -10.23 0.84
N LEU A 845 19.42 -11.28 0.96
CA LEU A 845 18.47 -11.67 -0.09
C LEU A 845 17.36 -10.62 -0.27
N ALA A 846 16.85 -10.04 0.81
CA ALA A 846 15.88 -8.94 0.74
C ALA A 846 16.46 -7.73 0.02
N LYS A 847 17.70 -7.33 0.35
CA LYS A 847 18.41 -6.22 -0.30
C LYS A 847 18.64 -6.48 -1.80
N LEU A 848 19.19 -7.64 -2.16
CA LEU A 848 19.38 -8.07 -3.55
C LEU A 848 18.09 -7.94 -4.37
N LYS A 849 16.97 -8.37 -3.81
CA LYS A 849 15.68 -8.36 -4.49
C LYS A 849 15.04 -6.98 -4.57
N ASP A 850 15.25 -6.11 -3.59
CA ASP A 850 14.77 -4.72 -3.64
C ASP A 850 15.56 -3.89 -4.66
N ASP A 851 16.89 -4.07 -4.70
CA ASP A 851 17.82 -3.36 -5.59
C ASP A 851 17.71 -3.82 -7.06
N HIS A 852 17.35 -5.09 -7.31
CA HIS A 852 17.35 -5.69 -8.65
C HIS A 852 16.02 -6.36 -9.04
N PRO A 853 15.06 -5.58 -9.58
CA PRO A 853 13.81 -6.10 -10.13
C PRO A 853 13.96 -7.15 -11.23
N GLY A 854 15.06 -7.09 -12.01
CA GLY A 854 15.34 -8.01 -13.11
C GLY A 854 15.59 -9.45 -12.67
N ILE A 855 15.77 -9.68 -11.37
CA ILE A 855 15.85 -11.01 -10.77
C ILE A 855 14.43 -11.46 -10.41
N ALA A 856 13.86 -12.35 -11.22
CA ALA A 856 12.47 -12.79 -11.11
C ALA A 856 12.26 -13.83 -9.98
N LEU A 857 13.23 -14.72 -9.76
CA LEU A 857 13.18 -15.73 -8.71
C LEU A 857 14.60 -16.00 -8.19
N VAL A 858 14.72 -16.10 -6.88
CA VAL A 858 15.85 -16.72 -6.18
C VAL A 858 15.29 -17.77 -5.23
N GLU A 859 15.80 -18.99 -5.28
CA GLU A 859 15.47 -20.04 -4.31
C GLU A 859 16.76 -20.65 -3.76
N PHE A 860 16.87 -20.69 -2.43
CA PHE A 860 17.92 -21.40 -1.71
C PHE A 860 17.35 -22.66 -1.11
N ASN A 861 17.71 -23.82 -1.68
CA ASN A 861 17.12 -25.10 -1.28
C ASN A 861 18.12 -26.26 -1.38
N PRO A 862 18.59 -26.82 -0.24
CA PRO A 862 18.40 -26.33 1.13
C PRO A 862 19.49 -25.32 1.56
N VAL A 863 19.18 -24.56 2.61
CA VAL A 863 20.14 -23.90 3.50
C VAL A 863 20.27 -24.76 4.75
N LEU A 864 21.47 -25.22 5.10
CA LEU A 864 21.71 -25.95 6.34
C LEU A 864 22.13 -24.98 7.44
N ALA A 865 21.33 -24.89 8.51
CA ALA A 865 21.62 -24.08 9.69
C ALA A 865 22.18 -24.96 10.82
N GLY A 866 23.46 -24.79 11.15
CA GLY A 866 24.12 -25.46 12.28
C GLY A 866 24.30 -24.51 13.48
N PRO A 867 24.92 -24.98 14.58
CA PRO A 867 25.11 -24.17 15.79
C PRO A 867 26.06 -22.97 15.63
N SER A 868 26.88 -22.94 14.57
CA SER A 868 27.94 -21.95 14.35
C SER A 868 27.85 -21.26 12.99
N GLY A 869 26.72 -21.37 12.29
CA GLY A 869 26.51 -20.72 11.01
C GLY A 869 25.45 -21.40 10.13
N ALA A 870 25.18 -20.79 8.98
CA ALA A 870 24.32 -21.35 7.94
C ALA A 870 25.07 -21.49 6.62
N THR A 871 24.74 -22.52 5.84
CA THR A 871 25.44 -22.83 4.58
C THR A 871 24.43 -23.10 3.46
N ILE A 872 24.53 -22.37 2.36
CA ILE A 872 23.62 -22.49 1.21
C ILE A 872 24.15 -23.59 0.28
N LEU A 873 23.44 -24.72 0.19
CA LEU A 873 23.88 -25.87 -0.60
C LEU A 873 23.45 -25.82 -2.05
N GLY A 874 22.43 -25.05 -2.37
CA GLY A 874 21.89 -24.94 -3.71
C GLY A 874 21.17 -23.63 -3.88
N ALA A 875 21.39 -22.98 -5.01
CA ALA A 875 20.69 -21.77 -5.39
C ALA A 875 20.16 -21.90 -6.82
N GLU A 876 18.93 -21.46 -7.01
CA GLU A 876 18.30 -21.33 -8.31
C GLU A 876 17.95 -19.87 -8.54
N VAL A 877 18.42 -19.30 -9.65
CA VAL A 877 18.20 -17.89 -10.00
C VAL A 877 17.60 -17.80 -11.40
N TRP A 878 16.50 -17.07 -11.51
CA TRP A 878 15.87 -16.73 -12.78
C TRP A 878 15.84 -15.22 -12.96
N ILE A 879 16.17 -14.78 -14.16
CA ILE A 879 16.14 -13.38 -14.56
C ILE A 879 15.07 -13.15 -15.63
N GLY A 880 14.50 -11.94 -15.67
CA GLY A 880 13.43 -11.55 -16.56
C GLY A 880 13.45 -10.05 -16.85
N ASN A 881 12.79 -9.63 -17.93
CA ASN A 881 12.69 -8.21 -18.24
C ASN A 881 11.72 -7.51 -17.27
N ALA A 882 12.28 -6.70 -16.36
CA ALA A 882 11.50 -5.91 -15.42
C ALA A 882 10.93 -4.61 -16.02
N ALA A 883 11.05 -4.34 -17.32
CA ALA A 883 10.59 -3.09 -17.94
C ALA A 883 9.08 -2.83 -17.78
N GLN A 884 8.28 -3.85 -17.43
CA GLN A 884 6.89 -3.64 -17.02
C GLN A 884 6.72 -3.31 -15.54
N ARG A 885 7.73 -3.45 -14.67
CA ARG A 885 7.78 -2.89 -13.30
C ARG A 885 8.11 -1.40 -13.37
N THR A 886 7.24 -0.60 -13.96
CA THR A 886 7.14 0.75 -13.42
C THR A 886 6.29 0.59 -12.16
N ASP A 887 6.88 0.62 -10.98
CA ASP A 887 6.27 1.21 -9.79
C ASP A 887 7.13 2.45 -9.59
N SER A 888 6.97 3.40 -10.50
CA SER A 888 7.99 4.43 -10.66
C SER A 888 8.00 5.31 -9.41
N ALA A 889 9.18 5.72 -8.95
CA ALA A 889 9.32 6.79 -7.96
C ALA A 889 8.72 8.13 -8.42
N ARG A 890 8.19 8.21 -9.64
CA ARG A 890 7.53 9.40 -10.18
C ARG A 890 6.19 9.59 -9.48
N ARG A 891 5.90 10.85 -9.17
CA ARG A 891 4.59 11.30 -8.75
C ARG A 891 3.63 11.18 -9.94
N ALA A 892 2.81 10.14 -9.96
CA ALA A 892 1.81 9.89 -10.98
C ALA A 892 0.55 9.30 -10.37
N MET A 893 -0.61 9.84 -10.74
CA MET A 893 -1.89 9.18 -10.55
C MET A 893 -2.02 8.14 -11.65
N ARG A 894 -1.81 6.87 -11.34
CA ARG A 894 -2.07 5.80 -12.30
C ARG A 894 -3.57 5.62 -12.47
N SER A 895 -4.01 5.43 -13.71
CA SER A 895 -5.33 4.87 -14.04
C SER A 895 -5.39 3.42 -13.56
#